data_AF-A0A673BHD8-F1
#
_entry.id   AF-A0A673BHD8-F1
#
_cell.length_a   1.000
_cell.length_b   1.000
_cell.length_c   1.000
_cell.angle_alpha   90.00
_cell.angle_beta   90.00
_cell.angle_gamma   90.00
#
_symmetry.space_group_name_H-M   'P 1'
#
loop_
_entity.id
_entity.type
_entity.pdbx_description
1 polymer ?
#
loop_
_entity_poly.entity_id
_entity_poly.type
_entity_poly.pdbx_seq_one_letter_code
_entity_poly.pdbx_strand_id
1 'polypeptide(L)'
;MLFFITSSLTSLKRFLLPRFFFQGSLRSSHQISPQEFLGELKSGVMDERLFACLDSLRVSLTSNPVSWVQSFGHEGLGLLLDILERLLAKKQQEKIDKKNQHKVVQCLKAFMNNKYGLDRILGEERSLALLARAIDPIQSAMMTDVVKLLSAICIVGEENTLEKVLEAITTAGEWRAIERFSPIVQGLRDRSVQLQVACMQLINALVTSPDELDFRLHIRNEFIRCGLKEILPQLTTIRNEALDIQLKVFEEHKEEDMIEFSHRLEDIRSELEYPFMFDNKNIVHSMVKDSSAEPYFLSILQHLMLIRNDYLVRPQYFKIIEECVSQIVLHRSGTDPDFGYRKRLDVDFSHLLEVCVDKARIDEYEQRASELAQKFDEEFLSKQEAQAQLVKCEEKISELQAELQAFRSQPSPSSTLVSGPPASASAPGVVAPPPPPPPPPLPGCPAPPPPPGVPPPFGAPPPPPLGFGGALGSPTHHALPYGLKPKKEFKPETSMKRLNWSKIRPQEMSENSFWVLVDEDQYAKPELLSRVAVTFGSQRTEEENLEDKKSIKKRIKELKVLDPKIAQNLSIFLGSFRLPYHEIRRMILEVDEELLTEPMIQNLVKHLPEQEQLNALAKYENDYANLSEPEQFGVVMSSVKRLHPRLSHILFRLQFEEQVTNLRPDILAVNTACDEVRKSRSFGRLLELVLLLGNYMNAGSRNAQSYGFDLSSLCKVRGESLTLP
;
A
#
# COMPACT_ATOMS: atom_id res chain seq x y z
N MET A 1 8.30 24.02 -11.41
CA MET A 1 8.77 24.43 -10.07
C MET A 1 8.05 23.68 -8.93
N LEU A 2 6.93 22.98 -9.18
CA LEU A 2 6.28 22.07 -8.23
C LEU A 2 6.82 20.63 -8.21
N PHE A 3 7.53 20.18 -9.26
CA PHE A 3 8.16 18.84 -9.29
C PHE A 3 9.38 18.68 -8.36
N PHE A 4 9.85 19.79 -7.76
CA PHE A 4 10.94 19.80 -6.80
C PHE A 4 10.49 19.54 -5.35
N ILE A 5 9.18 19.47 -5.07
CA ILE A 5 8.64 19.34 -3.71
C ILE A 5 8.44 17.88 -3.30
N THR A 6 8.04 17.00 -4.23
CA THR A 6 7.86 15.57 -3.95
C THR A 6 9.19 14.84 -3.75
N SER A 7 10.21 15.16 -4.56
CA SER A 7 11.58 14.67 -4.34
C SER A 7 12.25 15.29 -3.09
N SER A 8 11.64 16.34 -2.53
CA SER A 8 12.13 17.01 -1.33
C SER A 8 11.66 16.34 -0.05
N LEU A 9 10.61 15.51 -0.01
CA LEU A 9 10.19 14.84 1.23
C LEU A 9 11.13 13.71 1.64
N THR A 10 11.64 12.92 0.69
CA THR A 10 12.71 11.94 0.92
C THR A 10 14.05 12.62 1.24
N SER A 11 14.33 13.80 0.67
CA SER A 11 15.50 14.60 1.04
C SER A 11 15.35 15.36 2.37
N LEU A 12 14.15 15.81 2.74
CA LEU A 12 13.84 16.46 4.04
C LEU A 12 13.87 15.44 5.18
N LYS A 13 13.55 14.16 4.94
CA LYS A 13 13.80 13.07 5.91
C LYS A 13 15.29 13.01 6.32
N ARG A 14 16.22 13.38 5.42
CA ARG A 14 17.67 13.48 5.72
C ARG A 14 18.14 14.87 6.14
N PHE A 15 17.49 15.95 5.68
CA PHE A 15 17.90 17.33 5.97
C PHE A 15 17.28 17.96 7.23
N LEU A 16 16.18 17.41 7.78
CA LEU A 16 15.56 17.88 9.02
C LEU A 16 16.16 17.26 10.30
N LEU A 17 16.86 16.13 10.19
CA LEU A 17 17.55 15.47 11.30
C LEU A 17 18.52 16.39 12.08
N PRO A 18 19.30 17.29 11.43
CA PRO A 18 20.21 18.17 12.16
C PRO A 18 19.52 19.37 12.84
N ARG A 19 18.34 19.80 12.36
CA ARG A 19 17.63 20.98 12.90
C ARG A 19 16.70 20.66 14.06
N PHE A 20 16.27 19.41 14.22
CA PHE A 20 15.46 18.99 15.36
C PHE A 20 16.27 18.67 16.63
N PHE A 21 17.59 18.44 16.53
CA PHE A 21 18.31 17.71 17.57
C PHE A 21 19.68 18.25 18.03
N PHE A 22 20.15 19.38 17.50
CA PHE A 22 21.40 19.99 17.98
C PHE A 22 21.18 21.30 18.70
N GLN A 23 21.16 21.24 20.03
CA GLN A 23 21.49 22.39 20.86
C GLN A 23 22.31 21.98 22.09
N GLY A 24 23.62 22.28 22.02
CA GLY A 24 24.48 22.58 23.18
C GLY A 24 25.16 21.39 23.87
N SER A 25 26.49 21.36 23.79
CA SER A 25 27.37 20.58 24.68
C SER A 25 28.13 21.49 25.64
N LEU A 26 28.54 20.88 26.76
CA LEU A 26 29.49 21.26 27.81
C LEU A 26 28.97 22.07 29.00
N ARG A 27 28.82 21.37 30.14
CA ARG A 27 29.46 21.75 31.42
C ARG A 27 29.65 20.53 32.33
N SER A 28 30.87 20.45 32.87
CA SER A 28 31.37 19.43 33.80
C SER A 28 30.83 19.65 35.21
N SER A 29 30.13 18.66 35.76
CA SER A 29 29.90 18.45 37.19
C SER A 29 29.55 16.98 37.41
N HIS A 30 30.06 16.36 38.48
CA HIS A 30 29.98 14.93 38.85
C HIS A 30 29.00 14.09 38.01
N GLN A 31 29.54 13.33 37.04
CA GLN A 31 28.74 12.44 36.20
C GLN A 31 28.40 11.16 36.99
N ILE A 32 27.14 11.05 37.40
CA ILE A 32 26.56 9.80 37.91
C ILE A 32 26.65 8.75 36.80
N SER A 33 27.18 7.57 37.12
CA SER A 33 27.33 6.51 36.13
C SER A 33 25.97 5.92 35.71
N PRO A 34 25.83 5.35 34.50
CA PRO A 34 24.60 4.66 34.10
C PRO A 34 24.21 3.56 35.11
N GLN A 35 25.20 2.86 35.67
CA GLN A 35 25.00 1.76 36.62
C GLN A 35 24.40 2.21 37.95
N GLU A 36 24.76 3.41 38.42
CA GLU A 36 24.13 4.01 39.61
C GLU A 36 22.64 4.29 39.38
N PHE A 37 22.29 4.85 38.22
CA PHE A 37 20.88 5.04 37.86
C PHE A 37 20.13 3.70 37.75
N LEU A 38 20.73 2.67 37.14
CA LEU A 38 20.12 1.34 37.08
C LEU A 38 19.89 0.77 38.48
N GLY A 39 20.86 0.92 39.39
CA GLY A 39 20.73 0.49 40.78
C GLY A 39 19.61 1.23 41.51
N GLU A 40 19.53 2.55 41.34
CA GLU A 40 18.48 3.34 41.98
C GLU A 40 17.09 3.01 41.42
N LEU A 41 16.91 2.91 40.10
CA LEU A 41 15.63 2.53 39.50
C LEU A 41 15.19 1.12 39.93
N LYS A 42 16.13 0.15 40.02
CA LYS A 42 15.85 -1.21 40.52
C LYS A 42 15.47 -1.25 42.00
N SER A 43 15.95 -0.31 42.80
CA SER A 43 15.63 -0.26 44.24
C SER A 43 14.16 0.07 44.52
N GLY A 44 13.38 0.39 43.48
CA GLY A 44 11.94 0.62 43.61
C GLY A 44 11.61 1.98 44.20
N VAL A 45 12.44 3.00 43.91
CA VAL A 45 12.19 4.38 44.36
C VAL A 45 10.81 4.87 43.90
N MET A 46 10.11 5.58 44.79
CA MET A 46 8.76 6.11 44.57
C MET A 46 8.69 7.63 44.80
N ASP A 47 7.57 8.22 44.36
CA ASP A 47 7.14 9.60 44.65
C ASP A 47 8.18 10.68 44.30
N GLU A 48 8.47 11.60 45.23
CA GLU A 48 9.38 12.74 45.01
C GLU A 48 10.84 12.31 44.80
N ARG A 49 11.26 11.20 45.42
CA ARG A 49 12.60 10.66 45.20
C ARG A 49 12.73 10.07 43.79
N LEU A 50 11.66 9.45 43.29
CA LEU A 50 11.62 8.95 41.92
C LEU A 50 11.69 10.13 40.95
N PHE A 51 10.96 11.21 41.24
CA PHE A 51 11.01 12.43 40.43
C PHE A 51 12.43 12.98 40.32
N ALA A 52 13.13 13.13 41.46
CA ALA A 52 14.49 13.64 41.50
C ALA A 52 15.49 12.76 40.72
N CYS A 53 15.37 11.43 40.89
CA CYS A 53 16.18 10.46 40.14
C CYS A 53 15.94 10.59 38.62
N LEU A 54 14.69 10.61 38.19
CA LEU A 54 14.32 10.72 36.77
C LEU A 54 14.72 12.09 36.18
N ASP A 55 14.65 13.18 36.95
CA ASP A 55 15.09 14.51 36.47
C ASP A 55 16.60 14.57 36.24
N SER A 56 17.38 13.96 37.13
CA SER A 56 18.83 13.81 36.95
C SER A 56 19.18 12.86 35.79
N LEU A 57 18.45 11.76 35.66
CA LEU A 57 18.61 10.81 34.56
C LEU A 57 18.33 11.46 33.20
N ARG A 58 17.24 12.23 33.07
CA ARG A 58 16.90 12.98 31.85
C ARG A 58 18.05 13.90 31.42
N VAL A 59 18.62 14.66 32.37
CA VAL A 59 19.77 15.54 32.10
C VAL A 59 20.95 14.70 31.59
N SER A 60 21.29 13.61 32.29
CA SER A 60 22.38 12.71 31.90
C SER A 60 22.19 12.10 30.50
N LEU A 61 20.98 11.65 30.16
CA LEU A 61 20.65 11.12 28.84
C LEU A 61 20.80 12.17 27.72
N THR A 62 20.62 13.46 28.05
CA THR A 62 20.70 14.55 27.08
C THR A 62 22.12 15.10 26.92
N SER A 63 22.88 15.18 28.02
CA SER A 63 24.18 15.86 28.04
C SER A 63 25.38 14.95 27.77
N ASN A 64 25.23 13.63 27.98
CA ASN A 64 26.34 12.67 27.85
C ASN A 64 26.42 12.10 26.43
N PRO A 65 27.59 11.55 26.01
CA PRO A 65 27.76 10.98 24.68
C PRO A 65 26.86 9.75 24.46
N VAL A 66 26.63 9.39 23.20
CA VAL A 66 25.82 8.22 22.81
C VAL A 66 26.32 6.92 23.45
N SER A 67 27.63 6.78 23.71
CA SER A 67 28.20 5.63 24.44
C SER A 67 27.67 5.49 25.87
N TRP A 68 27.33 6.60 26.53
CA TRP A 68 26.67 6.60 27.84
C TRP A 68 25.24 6.06 27.71
N VAL A 69 24.50 6.51 26.68
CA VAL A 69 23.13 6.03 26.37
C VAL A 69 23.15 4.54 26.01
N GLN A 70 24.16 4.08 25.27
CA GLN A 70 24.37 2.66 24.98
C GLN A 70 24.61 1.84 26.24
N SER A 71 25.37 2.39 27.20
CA SER A 71 25.66 1.76 28.49
C SER A 71 24.42 1.69 29.40
N PHE A 72 23.53 2.68 29.34
CA PHE A 72 22.22 2.62 29.98
C PHE A 72 21.32 1.58 29.30
N GLY A 73 21.33 1.58 27.96
CA GLY A 73 20.96 0.45 27.11
C GLY A 73 19.54 -0.09 27.26
N HIS A 74 19.37 -1.36 26.88
CA HIS A 74 18.08 -2.06 26.91
C HIS A 74 17.56 -2.24 28.35
N GLU A 75 18.45 -2.50 29.31
CA GLU A 75 18.07 -2.65 30.71
C GLU A 75 17.48 -1.35 31.29
N GLY A 76 18.12 -0.22 31.02
CA GLY A 76 17.62 1.08 31.45
C GLY A 76 16.29 1.46 30.79
N LEU A 77 16.15 1.18 29.49
CA LEU A 77 14.88 1.36 28.77
C LEU A 77 13.77 0.50 29.40
N GLY A 78 14.03 -0.78 29.64
CA GLY A 78 13.07 -1.70 30.28
C GLY A 78 12.58 -1.18 31.63
N LEU A 79 13.50 -0.72 32.49
CA LEU A 79 13.14 -0.14 33.79
C LEU A 79 12.28 1.13 33.66
N LEU A 80 12.59 2.02 32.69
CA LEU A 80 11.76 3.20 32.43
C LEU A 80 10.34 2.80 31.99
N LEU A 81 10.22 1.82 31.11
CA LEU A 81 8.93 1.33 30.63
C LEU A 81 8.13 0.65 31.75
N ASP A 82 8.77 -0.17 32.59
CA ASP A 82 8.12 -0.81 33.73
C ASP A 82 7.62 0.23 34.76
N ILE A 83 8.38 1.30 34.99
CA ILE A 83 7.95 2.43 35.84
C ILE A 83 6.75 3.14 35.20
N LEU A 84 6.80 3.43 33.89
CA LEU A 84 5.70 4.07 33.18
C LEU A 84 4.43 3.22 33.23
N GLU A 85 4.54 1.93 32.96
CA GLU A 85 3.43 0.97 33.02
C GLU A 85 2.79 0.94 34.39
N ARG A 86 3.60 0.84 35.45
CA ARG A 86 3.13 0.87 36.84
C ARG A 86 2.41 2.17 37.18
N LEU A 87 2.92 3.31 36.73
CA LEU A 87 2.31 4.62 36.97
C LEU A 87 1.00 4.80 36.18
N LEU A 88 0.92 4.29 34.95
CA LEU A 88 -0.28 4.35 34.11
C LEU A 88 -1.37 3.38 34.60
N ALA A 89 -0.99 2.26 35.22
CA ALA A 89 -1.93 1.27 35.77
C ALA A 89 -2.63 1.72 37.07
N LYS A 90 -2.16 2.80 37.72
CA LYS A 90 -2.80 3.33 38.93
C LYS A 90 -4.20 3.89 38.62
N LYS A 91 -5.24 3.32 39.25
CA LYS A 91 -6.63 3.79 39.13
C LYS A 91 -6.83 5.20 39.69
N GLN A 92 -6.17 5.50 40.81
CA GLN A 92 -6.19 6.82 41.43
C GLN A 92 -4.80 7.42 41.28
N GLN A 93 -4.70 8.46 40.45
CA GLN A 93 -3.44 9.14 40.17
C GLN A 93 -3.29 10.39 41.00
N GLU A 94 -2.21 10.47 41.76
CA GLU A 94 -1.83 11.67 42.47
C GLU A 94 -1.11 12.66 41.56
N LYS A 95 -0.96 13.92 42.01
CA LYS A 95 -0.23 14.94 41.24
C LYS A 95 1.23 14.53 41.01
N ILE A 96 1.85 13.83 41.96
CA ILE A 96 3.23 13.35 41.83
C ILE A 96 3.34 12.21 40.81
N ASP A 97 2.33 11.34 40.71
CA ASP A 97 2.29 10.28 39.69
C ASP A 97 2.33 10.86 38.29
N LYS A 98 1.49 11.89 38.03
CA LYS A 98 1.46 12.59 36.73
C LYS A 98 2.79 13.26 36.39
N LYS A 99 3.43 13.89 37.39
CA LYS A 99 4.78 14.46 37.22
C LYS A 99 5.82 13.38 36.87
N ASN A 100 5.76 12.24 37.55
CA ASN A 100 6.66 11.12 37.30
C ASN A 100 6.42 10.50 35.92
N GLN A 101 5.17 10.29 35.51
CA GLN A 101 4.82 9.84 34.15
C GLN A 101 5.44 10.76 33.10
N HIS A 102 5.22 12.08 33.23
CA HIS A 102 5.80 13.04 32.29
C HIS A 102 7.33 13.00 32.31
N LYS A 103 7.94 12.86 33.48
CA LYS A 103 9.41 12.79 33.56
C LYS A 103 9.97 11.54 32.89
N VAL A 104 9.29 10.39 33.01
CA VAL A 104 9.67 9.18 32.26
C VAL A 104 9.58 9.41 30.76
N VAL A 105 8.49 10.01 30.26
CA VAL A 105 8.36 10.37 28.83
C VAL A 105 9.50 11.29 28.37
N GLN A 106 9.92 12.25 29.21
CA GLN A 106 11.07 13.10 28.89
C GLN A 106 12.40 12.32 28.85
N CYS A 107 12.56 11.30 29.70
CA CYS A 107 13.71 10.40 29.63
C CYS A 107 13.69 9.57 28.34
N LEU A 108 12.53 9.01 27.96
CA LEU A 108 12.36 8.27 26.70
C LEU A 108 12.68 9.18 25.49
N LYS A 109 12.23 10.42 25.51
CA LYS A 109 12.56 11.43 24.49
C LYS A 109 14.06 11.68 24.38
N ALA A 110 14.76 11.85 25.51
CA ALA A 110 16.20 12.04 25.52
C ALA A 110 16.94 10.78 25.04
N PHE A 111 16.48 9.60 25.46
CA PHE A 111 17.04 8.31 25.04
C PHE A 111 16.91 8.11 23.52
N MET A 112 15.75 8.45 22.93
CA MET A 112 15.44 8.33 21.49
C MET A 112 16.18 9.34 20.60
N ASN A 113 16.85 10.34 21.18
CA ASN A 113 17.54 11.41 20.45
C ASN A 113 18.85 10.95 19.76
N ASN A 114 18.94 9.69 19.37
CA ASN A 114 20.06 9.12 18.63
C ASN A 114 19.57 7.82 18.00
N LYS A 115 20.27 7.39 16.94
CA LYS A 115 19.91 6.17 16.20
C LYS A 115 19.76 4.96 17.12
N TYR A 116 20.71 4.76 18.03
CA TYR A 116 20.68 3.61 18.94
C TYR A 116 19.42 3.57 19.81
N GLY A 117 19.05 4.70 20.42
CA GLY A 117 17.86 4.76 21.27
C GLY A 117 16.56 4.61 20.50
N LEU A 118 16.48 5.15 19.28
CA LEU A 118 15.35 4.95 18.38
C LEU A 118 15.18 3.46 18.02
N ASP A 119 16.26 2.82 17.54
CA ASP A 119 16.24 1.39 17.17
C ASP A 119 15.81 0.52 18.36
N ARG A 120 16.21 0.88 19.59
CA ARG A 120 15.83 0.18 20.81
C ARG A 120 14.36 0.35 21.18
N ILE A 121 13.81 1.56 21.05
CA ILE A 121 12.38 1.82 21.29
C ILE A 121 11.52 1.07 20.26
N LEU A 122 11.93 1.06 18.99
CA LEU A 122 11.23 0.33 17.93
C LEU A 122 11.33 -1.20 18.08
N GLY A 123 12.42 -1.70 18.66
CA GLY A 123 12.63 -3.12 18.91
C GLY A 123 11.92 -3.67 20.16
N GLU A 124 11.40 -2.81 21.04
CA GLU A 124 10.72 -3.20 22.28
C GLU A 124 9.20 -3.04 22.12
N GLU A 125 8.50 -4.16 22.00
CA GLU A 125 7.07 -4.27 21.67
C GLU A 125 6.16 -3.39 22.55
N ARG A 126 6.43 -3.35 23.86
CA ARG A 126 5.63 -2.59 24.84
C ARG A 126 5.78 -1.07 24.70
N SER A 127 6.84 -0.58 24.07
CA SER A 127 7.16 0.86 24.05
C SER A 127 6.06 1.68 23.39
N LEU A 128 5.60 1.25 22.21
CA LEU A 128 4.58 1.97 21.44
C LEU A 128 3.23 1.93 22.17
N ALA A 129 2.86 0.76 22.72
CA ALA A 129 1.63 0.59 23.49
C ALA A 129 1.61 1.51 24.73
N LEU A 130 2.72 1.63 25.46
CA LEU A 130 2.82 2.51 26.63
C LEU A 130 2.80 4.00 26.24
N LEU A 131 3.48 4.38 25.15
CA LEU A 131 3.41 5.74 24.61
C LEU A 131 1.97 6.08 24.20
N ALA A 132 1.28 5.20 23.47
CA ALA A 132 -0.11 5.38 23.09
C ALA A 132 -1.04 5.51 24.33
N ARG A 133 -0.83 4.67 25.36
CA ARG A 133 -1.54 4.79 26.64
C ARG A 133 -1.21 6.06 27.42
N ALA A 134 -0.10 6.73 27.13
CA ALA A 134 0.27 8.02 27.72
C ALA A 134 -0.32 9.24 26.99
N ILE A 135 -1.06 9.05 25.88
CA ILE A 135 -1.82 10.13 25.23
C ILE A 135 -3.00 10.51 26.14
N ASP A 136 -2.84 11.57 26.92
CA ASP A 136 -3.83 12.07 27.88
C ASP A 136 -4.06 13.58 27.71
N PRO A 137 -5.21 14.02 27.16
CA PRO A 137 -5.55 15.44 26.97
C PRO A 137 -5.58 16.25 28.27
N ILE A 138 -5.74 15.60 29.43
CA ILE A 138 -5.72 16.27 30.73
C ILE A 138 -4.28 16.70 31.11
N GLN A 139 -3.26 16.05 30.53
CA GLN A 139 -1.85 16.32 30.77
C GLN A 139 -1.18 16.91 29.53
N SER A 140 -1.57 18.14 29.15
CA SER A 140 -1.22 18.75 27.86
C SER A 140 0.28 18.73 27.55
N ALA A 141 1.15 18.99 28.54
CA ALA A 141 2.60 18.98 28.35
C ALA A 141 3.17 17.58 28.10
N MET A 142 2.70 16.56 28.83
CA MET A 142 3.11 15.17 28.61
C MET A 142 2.61 14.68 27.27
N MET A 143 1.33 14.91 26.97
CA MET A 143 0.74 14.54 25.69
C MET A 143 1.49 15.18 24.52
N THR A 144 1.91 16.44 24.64
CA THR A 144 2.72 17.13 23.61
C THR A 144 4.01 16.37 23.32
N ASP A 145 4.73 15.92 24.36
CA ASP A 145 5.96 15.13 24.16
C ASP A 145 5.64 13.76 23.56
N VAL A 146 4.61 13.07 24.04
CA VAL A 146 4.19 11.75 23.53
C VAL A 146 3.82 11.79 22.05
N VAL A 147 2.94 12.71 21.65
CA VAL A 147 2.48 12.78 20.25
C VAL A 147 3.62 13.21 19.31
N LYS A 148 4.58 14.02 19.77
CA LYS A 148 5.80 14.34 19.00
C LYS A 148 6.70 13.12 18.81
N LEU A 149 6.86 12.29 19.83
CA LEU A 149 7.62 11.03 19.72
C LEU A 149 6.97 10.10 18.71
N LEU A 150 5.66 9.88 18.82
CA LEU A 150 4.91 9.03 17.88
C LEU A 150 4.95 9.58 16.46
N SER A 151 4.87 10.91 16.28
CA SER A 151 5.01 11.56 14.96
C SER A 151 6.37 11.27 14.36
N ALA A 152 7.45 11.43 15.13
CA ALA A 152 8.81 11.16 14.68
C ALA A 152 9.00 9.68 14.32
N ILE A 153 8.43 8.77 15.11
CA ILE A 153 8.44 7.33 14.86
C ILE A 153 7.72 7.00 13.53
N CYS A 154 6.56 7.60 13.27
CA CYS A 154 5.82 7.38 12.02
C CYS A 154 6.62 7.86 10.79
N ILE A 155 7.35 8.96 10.92
CA ILE A 155 8.09 9.58 9.80
C ILE A 155 9.41 8.84 9.50
N VAL A 156 10.14 8.47 10.56
CA VAL A 156 11.51 7.91 10.49
C VAL A 156 11.51 6.39 10.45
N GLY A 157 10.45 5.75 10.93
CA GLY A 157 10.32 4.29 10.96
C GLY A 157 10.51 3.64 9.59
N GLU A 158 11.01 2.41 9.62
CA GLU A 158 11.08 1.52 8.45
C GLU A 158 9.68 0.93 8.16
N GLU A 159 9.58 0.09 7.12
CA GLU A 159 8.32 -0.56 6.71
C GLU A 159 7.58 -1.20 7.90
N ASN A 160 6.25 -1.08 7.92
CA ASN A 160 5.32 -1.54 8.98
C ASN A 160 5.38 -0.77 10.32
N THR A 161 6.21 0.26 10.48
CA THR A 161 6.25 1.04 11.74
C THR A 161 4.94 1.79 11.98
N LEU A 162 4.34 2.33 10.92
CA LEU A 162 3.06 3.05 10.99
C LEU A 162 1.94 2.15 11.50
N GLU A 163 1.86 0.92 11.00
CA GLU A 163 0.86 -0.07 11.41
C GLU A 163 0.99 -0.40 12.89
N LYS A 164 2.21 -0.60 13.40
CA LYS A 164 2.47 -0.82 14.82
C LYS A 164 2.05 0.36 15.70
N VAL A 165 2.24 1.59 15.23
CA VAL A 165 1.76 2.79 15.95
C VAL A 165 0.23 2.83 15.96
N LEU A 166 -0.42 2.55 14.83
CA LEU A 166 -1.88 2.50 14.75
C LEU A 166 -2.47 1.38 15.61
N GLU A 167 -1.86 0.21 15.63
CA GLU A 167 -2.23 -0.90 16.52
C GLU A 167 -2.11 -0.49 17.99
N ALA A 168 -1.00 0.13 18.38
CA ALA A 168 -0.81 0.64 19.74
C ALA A 168 -1.87 1.67 20.15
N ILE A 169 -2.23 2.61 19.26
CA ILE A 169 -3.30 3.60 19.48
C ILE A 169 -4.67 2.92 19.58
N THR A 170 -4.91 1.90 18.75
CA THR A 170 -6.16 1.11 18.75
C THR A 170 -6.31 0.37 20.08
N THR A 171 -5.30 -0.39 20.50
CA THR A 171 -5.28 -1.10 21.79
C THR A 171 -5.45 -0.14 22.98
N ALA A 172 -4.87 1.06 22.91
CA ALA A 172 -5.06 2.07 23.94
C ALA A 172 -6.50 2.64 23.99
N GLY A 173 -7.14 2.80 22.83
CA GLY A 173 -8.55 3.19 22.71
C GLY A 173 -9.49 2.13 23.27
N GLU A 174 -9.29 0.86 22.87
CA GLU A 174 -10.04 -0.29 23.37
C GLU A 174 -9.94 -0.43 24.89
N TRP A 175 -8.74 -0.30 25.45
CA TRP A 175 -8.53 -0.35 26.90
C TRP A 175 -9.30 0.73 27.66
N ARG A 176 -9.55 1.88 27.01
CA ARG A 176 -10.33 3.00 27.57
C ARG A 176 -11.80 2.98 27.18
N ALA A 177 -12.22 2.06 26.30
CA ALA A 177 -13.54 2.02 25.67
C ALA A 177 -13.92 3.35 24.99
N ILE A 178 -12.98 3.94 24.25
CA ILE A 178 -13.19 5.17 23.46
C ILE A 178 -12.64 5.00 22.04
N GLU A 179 -13.14 5.82 21.10
CA GLU A 179 -12.58 5.91 19.75
C GLU A 179 -11.08 6.24 19.79
N ARG A 180 -10.27 5.49 19.04
CA ARG A 180 -8.81 5.49 19.14
C ARG A 180 -8.17 6.87 18.89
N PHE A 181 -8.79 7.68 18.03
CA PHE A 181 -8.31 9.03 17.71
C PHE A 181 -8.96 10.15 18.54
N SER A 182 -9.99 9.86 19.34
CA SER A 182 -10.67 10.86 20.16
C SER A 182 -9.74 11.66 21.07
N PRO A 183 -8.75 11.06 21.79
CA PRO A 183 -7.83 11.83 22.62
C PRO A 183 -6.99 12.83 21.82
N ILE A 184 -6.55 12.45 20.62
CA ILE A 184 -5.71 13.31 19.75
C ILE A 184 -6.53 14.50 19.27
N VAL A 185 -7.77 14.26 18.83
CA VAL A 185 -8.70 15.31 18.40
C VAL A 185 -9.08 16.23 19.56
N GLN A 186 -9.26 15.69 20.77
CA GLN A 186 -9.49 16.50 21.97
C GLN A 186 -8.29 17.41 22.30
N GLY A 187 -7.06 16.95 22.05
CA GLY A 187 -5.84 17.76 22.22
C GLY A 187 -5.80 19.01 21.34
N LEU A 188 -6.46 19.00 20.18
CA LEU A 188 -6.60 20.18 19.32
C LEU A 188 -7.51 21.26 19.94
N ARG A 189 -8.41 20.88 20.86
CA ARG A 189 -9.28 21.82 21.60
C ARG A 189 -8.60 22.41 22.84
N ASP A 190 -7.37 22.01 23.14
CA ASP A 190 -6.60 22.54 24.28
C ASP A 190 -6.20 24.01 24.04
N ARG A 191 -5.91 24.73 25.13
CA ARG A 191 -5.47 26.14 25.06
C ARG A 191 -4.00 26.28 24.63
N SER A 192 -3.21 25.21 24.76
CA SER A 192 -1.80 25.17 24.41
C SER A 192 -1.62 24.99 22.92
N VAL A 193 -1.19 26.07 22.26
CA VAL A 193 -0.84 26.03 20.83
C VAL A 193 0.24 24.99 20.53
N GLN A 194 1.15 24.73 21.48
CA GLN A 194 2.16 23.69 21.32
C GLN A 194 1.58 22.28 21.23
N LEU A 195 0.51 22.00 21.99
CA LEU A 195 -0.19 20.73 21.90
C LEU A 195 -0.99 20.67 20.59
N GLN A 196 -1.67 21.75 20.21
CA GLN A 196 -2.43 21.82 18.95
C GLN A 196 -1.54 21.51 17.74
N VAL A 197 -0.37 22.15 17.66
CA VAL A 197 0.64 21.88 16.62
C VAL A 197 1.08 20.42 16.65
N ALA A 198 1.35 19.88 17.83
CA ALA A 198 1.85 18.51 17.98
C ALA A 198 0.80 17.44 17.63
N CYS A 199 -0.47 17.67 17.99
CA CYS A 199 -1.59 16.81 17.59
C CYS A 199 -1.80 16.86 16.07
N MET A 200 -1.77 18.06 15.47
CA MET A 200 -1.92 18.20 14.02
C MET A 200 -0.74 17.56 13.28
N GLN A 201 0.48 17.67 13.82
CA GLN A 201 1.66 16.99 13.29
C GLN A 201 1.52 15.46 13.32
N LEU A 202 0.97 14.89 14.40
CA LEU A 202 0.71 13.45 14.47
C LEU A 202 -0.36 13.02 13.47
N ILE A 203 -1.44 13.80 13.32
CA ILE A 203 -2.48 13.54 12.32
C ILE A 203 -1.85 13.50 10.92
N ASN A 204 -1.05 14.51 10.57
CA ASN A 204 -0.34 14.54 9.30
C ASN A 204 0.58 13.33 9.14
N ALA A 205 1.39 13.01 10.16
CA ALA A 205 2.27 11.85 10.10
C ALA A 205 1.51 10.53 9.89
N LEU A 206 0.30 10.36 10.46
CA LEU A 206 -0.50 9.15 10.28
C LEU A 206 -1.23 9.10 8.93
N VAL A 207 -1.66 10.25 8.42
CA VAL A 207 -2.45 10.35 7.18
C VAL A 207 -1.58 10.39 5.93
N THR A 208 -0.39 11.00 6.00
CA THR A 208 0.47 11.22 4.82
C THR A 208 1.60 10.20 4.67
N SER A 209 1.86 9.39 5.70
CA SER A 209 2.88 8.32 5.62
C SER A 209 2.47 7.07 4.80
N PRO A 210 1.20 6.62 4.75
CA PRO A 210 0.80 5.48 3.93
C PRO A 210 0.89 5.76 2.43
N ASP A 211 1.41 4.80 1.66
CA ASP A 211 1.48 4.89 0.20
C ASP A 211 0.12 4.62 -0.49
N GLU A 212 -0.75 3.82 0.14
CA GLU A 212 -2.05 3.46 -0.41
C GLU A 212 -3.10 4.55 -0.18
N LEU A 213 -3.71 5.06 -1.26
CA LEU A 213 -4.76 6.08 -1.22
C LEU A 213 -5.94 5.68 -0.33
N ASP A 214 -6.44 4.45 -0.46
CA ASP A 214 -7.59 3.96 0.30
C ASP A 214 -7.32 3.98 1.81
N PHE A 215 -6.08 3.67 2.23
CA PHE A 215 -5.66 3.74 3.62
C PHE A 215 -5.56 5.19 4.11
N ARG A 216 -5.01 6.12 3.31
CA ARG A 216 -4.95 7.55 3.65
C ARG A 216 -6.35 8.15 3.83
N LEU A 217 -7.27 7.85 2.91
CA LEU A 217 -8.67 8.27 2.97
C LEU A 217 -9.36 7.69 4.21
N HIS A 218 -9.17 6.40 4.50
CA HIS A 218 -9.73 5.74 5.67
C HIS A 218 -9.35 6.45 6.99
N ILE A 219 -8.05 6.66 7.22
CA ILE A 219 -7.55 7.30 8.45
C ILE A 219 -8.00 8.76 8.53
N ARG A 220 -7.95 9.51 7.42
CA ARG A 220 -8.43 10.90 7.38
C ARG A 220 -9.91 10.98 7.75
N ASN A 221 -10.74 10.14 7.14
CA ASN A 221 -12.18 10.11 7.40
C ASN A 221 -12.51 9.71 8.84
N GLU A 222 -11.70 8.84 9.45
CA GLU A 222 -11.85 8.50 10.86
C GLU A 222 -11.58 9.69 11.79
N PHE A 223 -10.52 10.47 11.54
CA PHE A 223 -10.29 11.71 12.29
C PHE A 223 -11.44 12.71 12.11
N ILE A 224 -11.99 12.81 10.90
CA ILE A 224 -13.15 13.65 10.62
C ILE A 224 -14.37 13.20 11.43
N ARG A 225 -14.66 11.88 11.48
CA ARG A 225 -15.73 11.31 12.33
C ARG A 225 -15.51 11.52 13.82
N CYS A 226 -14.26 11.59 14.27
CA CYS A 226 -13.90 11.95 15.64
C CYS A 226 -14.10 13.44 15.98
N GLY A 227 -14.59 14.25 15.02
CA GLY A 227 -14.91 15.67 15.23
C GLY A 227 -13.85 16.65 14.74
N LEU A 228 -12.85 16.21 13.96
CA LEU A 228 -11.81 17.10 13.42
C LEU A 228 -12.40 18.22 12.55
N LYS A 229 -13.43 17.91 11.74
CA LYS A 229 -14.08 18.87 10.82
C LYS A 229 -14.60 20.13 11.53
N GLU A 230 -15.12 19.98 12.75
CA GLU A 230 -15.66 21.09 13.54
C GLU A 230 -14.57 21.98 14.15
N ILE A 231 -13.37 21.42 14.32
CA ILE A 231 -12.24 22.06 15.00
C ILE A 231 -11.36 22.80 14.00
N LEU A 232 -11.20 22.30 12.78
CA LEU A 232 -10.34 22.91 11.75
C LEU A 232 -10.61 24.43 11.54
N PRO A 233 -11.87 24.91 11.42
CA PRO A 233 -12.13 26.35 11.28
C PRO A 233 -11.74 27.17 12.50
N GLN A 234 -11.69 26.58 13.69
CA GLN A 234 -11.26 27.26 14.91
C GLN A 234 -9.73 27.39 14.93
N LEU A 235 -9.02 26.34 14.49
CA LEU A 235 -7.56 26.33 14.43
C LEU A 235 -7.00 27.36 13.45
N THR A 236 -7.65 27.59 12.32
CA THR A 236 -7.21 28.60 11.32
C THR A 236 -7.30 30.04 11.82
N THR A 237 -8.04 30.31 12.90
CA THR A 237 -8.10 31.65 13.52
C THR A 237 -6.92 31.93 14.45
N ILE A 238 -6.18 30.90 14.85
CA ILE A 238 -5.06 30.99 15.80
C ILE A 238 -3.83 31.46 15.05
N ARG A 239 -3.25 32.60 15.45
CA ARG A 239 -2.03 33.13 14.84
C ARG A 239 -0.80 32.35 15.29
N ASN A 240 -0.43 31.30 14.56
CA ASN A 240 0.78 30.54 14.83
C ASN A 240 1.34 29.89 13.56
N GLU A 241 2.52 30.32 13.13
CA GLU A 241 3.16 29.86 11.90
C GLU A 241 3.34 28.33 11.84
N ALA A 242 3.72 27.70 12.96
CA ALA A 242 3.91 26.26 13.00
C ALA A 242 2.58 25.50 12.82
N LEU A 243 1.48 26.02 13.38
CA LEU A 243 0.14 25.45 13.19
C LEU A 243 -0.35 25.68 11.77
N ASP A 244 -0.16 26.87 11.24
CA ASP A 244 -0.54 27.23 9.86
C ASP A 244 0.14 26.31 8.85
N ILE A 245 1.43 25.99 9.06
CA ILE A 245 2.16 25.00 8.25
C ILE A 245 1.48 23.63 8.34
N GLN A 246 1.13 23.14 9.53
CA GLN A 246 0.52 21.81 9.67
C GLN A 246 -0.89 21.76 9.05
N LEU A 247 -1.68 22.82 9.18
CA LEU A 247 -3.00 22.91 8.54
C LEU A 247 -2.89 22.95 7.02
N LYS A 248 -1.91 23.70 6.51
CA LYS A 248 -1.63 23.76 5.07
C LYS A 248 -1.20 22.40 4.51
N VAL A 249 -0.29 21.70 5.18
CA VAL A 249 0.14 20.34 4.79
C VAL A 249 -1.06 19.39 4.74
N PHE A 250 -1.95 19.46 5.73
CA PHE A 250 -3.15 18.62 5.74
C PHE A 250 -4.08 18.91 4.55
N GLU A 251 -4.30 20.18 4.23
CA GLU A 251 -5.19 20.59 3.13
C GLU A 251 -4.57 20.25 1.76
N GLU A 252 -3.28 20.49 1.57
CA GLU A 252 -2.56 20.16 0.32
C GLU A 252 -2.61 18.66 0.04
N HIS A 253 -2.28 17.81 1.02
CA HIS A 253 -2.37 16.36 0.84
C HIS A 253 -3.80 15.85 0.65
N LYS A 254 -4.79 16.51 1.25
CA LYS A 254 -6.21 16.18 1.03
C LYS A 254 -6.62 16.48 -0.41
N GLU A 255 -6.15 17.60 -0.98
CA GLU A 255 -6.40 17.95 -2.38
C GLU A 255 -5.68 16.99 -3.33
N GLU A 256 -4.41 16.64 -3.04
CA GLU A 256 -3.65 15.63 -3.79
C GLU A 256 -4.38 14.27 -3.81
N ASP A 257 -4.86 13.80 -2.66
CA ASP A 257 -5.62 12.55 -2.56
C ASP A 257 -6.93 12.60 -3.35
N MET A 258 -7.60 13.76 -3.37
CA MET A 258 -8.82 13.94 -4.15
C MET A 258 -8.55 13.92 -5.65
N ILE A 259 -7.45 14.52 -6.09
CA ILE A 259 -6.99 14.47 -7.49
C ILE A 259 -6.67 13.02 -7.87
N GLU A 260 -5.91 12.30 -7.05
CA GLU A 260 -5.61 10.88 -7.27
C GLU A 260 -6.87 10.02 -7.35
N PHE A 261 -7.83 10.25 -6.44
CA PHE A 261 -9.11 9.55 -6.44
C PHE A 261 -9.95 9.86 -7.70
N SER A 262 -9.91 11.10 -8.18
CA SER A 262 -10.59 11.49 -9.42
C SER A 262 -9.99 10.83 -10.66
N HIS A 263 -8.66 10.70 -10.74
CA HIS A 263 -7.99 9.98 -11.82
C HIS A 263 -8.33 8.48 -11.82
N ARG A 264 -8.50 7.87 -10.63
CA ARG A 264 -8.99 6.49 -10.53
C ARG A 264 -10.36 6.30 -11.19
N LEU A 265 -11.25 7.30 -11.13
CA LEU A 265 -12.53 7.27 -11.85
C LEU A 265 -12.33 7.40 -13.37
N GLU A 266 -11.39 8.22 -13.84
CA GLU A 266 -11.05 8.33 -15.27
C GLU A 266 -10.48 7.03 -15.82
N ASP A 267 -9.62 6.35 -15.06
CA ASP A 267 -9.06 5.04 -15.38
C ASP A 267 -10.19 4.00 -15.47
N ILE A 268 -11.07 3.94 -14.46
CA ILE A 268 -12.25 3.05 -14.48
C ILE A 268 -13.14 3.35 -15.69
N ARG A 269 -13.39 4.63 -16.01
CA ARG A 269 -14.20 5.02 -17.18
C ARG A 269 -13.55 4.52 -18.47
N SER A 270 -12.24 4.68 -18.62
CA SER A 270 -11.49 4.26 -19.80
C SER A 270 -11.48 2.75 -19.97
N GLU A 271 -11.33 1.99 -18.88
CA GLU A 271 -11.39 0.52 -18.89
C GLU A 271 -12.80 0.00 -19.25
N LEU A 272 -13.85 0.73 -18.86
CA LEU A 272 -15.25 0.37 -19.07
C LEU A 272 -15.89 0.98 -20.33
N GLU A 273 -15.16 1.82 -21.09
CA GLU A 273 -15.68 2.53 -22.28
C GLU A 273 -15.87 1.61 -23.49
N TYR A 274 -15.29 0.41 -23.49
CA TYR A 274 -15.51 -0.56 -24.56
C TYR A 274 -16.88 -1.27 -24.43
N PRO A 275 -17.82 -1.05 -25.38
CA PRO A 275 -19.20 -1.54 -25.28
C PRO A 275 -19.39 -3.07 -25.33
N PHE A 276 -18.30 -3.84 -25.42
CA PHE A 276 -18.32 -5.30 -25.59
C PHE A 276 -18.08 -6.12 -24.32
N MET A 277 -17.75 -5.51 -23.18
CA MET A 277 -17.72 -6.24 -21.90
C MET A 277 -19.09 -6.20 -21.23
N PHE A 278 -19.94 -7.16 -21.58
CA PHE A 278 -21.24 -7.44 -20.94
C PHE A 278 -21.14 -7.81 -19.43
N ASP A 279 -19.97 -7.67 -18.80
CA ASP A 279 -19.69 -8.04 -17.41
C ASP A 279 -19.71 -6.87 -16.41
N ASN A 280 -20.06 -5.65 -16.84
CA ASN A 280 -20.15 -4.49 -15.93
C ASN A 280 -21.21 -4.69 -14.83
N LYS A 281 -22.25 -5.50 -15.11
CA LYS A 281 -23.22 -5.95 -14.09
C LYS A 281 -22.60 -6.88 -13.05
N ASN A 282 -21.57 -7.65 -13.41
CA ASN A 282 -20.94 -8.61 -12.50
C ASN A 282 -19.92 -7.96 -11.56
N ILE A 283 -19.26 -6.87 -11.94
CA ILE A 283 -18.29 -6.18 -11.06
C ILE A 283 -19.00 -5.42 -9.94
N VAL A 284 -19.92 -4.51 -10.26
CA VAL A 284 -20.61 -3.71 -9.22
C VAL A 284 -21.49 -4.61 -8.35
N HIS A 285 -22.14 -5.62 -8.95
CA HIS A 285 -22.89 -6.61 -8.18
C HIS A 285 -21.97 -7.47 -7.29
N SER A 286 -20.80 -7.92 -7.76
CA SER A 286 -19.88 -8.69 -6.90
C SER A 286 -19.31 -7.87 -5.75
N MET A 287 -19.14 -6.56 -5.93
CA MET A 287 -18.72 -5.65 -4.85
C MET A 287 -19.76 -5.49 -3.75
N VAL A 288 -21.07 -5.56 -4.07
CA VAL A 288 -22.14 -5.34 -3.09
C VAL A 288 -22.82 -6.61 -2.61
N LYS A 289 -22.68 -7.73 -3.33
CA LYS A 289 -23.33 -9.01 -3.01
C LYS A 289 -22.91 -9.49 -1.62
N ASP A 290 -23.89 -9.98 -0.86
CA ASP A 290 -23.73 -10.50 0.50
C ASP A 290 -23.23 -9.45 1.51
N SER A 291 -23.34 -8.16 1.18
CA SER A 291 -22.97 -7.04 2.05
C SER A 291 -24.20 -6.26 2.53
N SER A 292 -24.01 -5.44 3.57
CA SER A 292 -25.06 -4.52 4.05
C SER A 292 -25.45 -3.44 3.02
N ALA A 293 -24.66 -3.24 1.96
CA ALA A 293 -24.94 -2.30 0.88
C ALA A 293 -25.90 -2.86 -0.19
N GLU A 294 -26.06 -4.18 -0.29
CA GLU A 294 -26.86 -4.84 -1.33
C GLU A 294 -28.31 -4.33 -1.44
N PRO A 295 -29.06 -4.18 -0.32
CA PRO A 295 -30.44 -3.72 -0.39
C PRO A 295 -30.57 -2.28 -0.92
N TYR A 296 -29.58 -1.43 -0.61
CA TYR A 296 -29.54 -0.05 -1.08
C TYR A 296 -29.22 0.04 -2.56
N PHE A 297 -28.25 -0.76 -3.05
CA PHE A 297 -27.94 -0.85 -4.47
C PHE A 297 -29.13 -1.34 -5.29
N LEU A 298 -29.81 -2.39 -4.83
CA LEU A 298 -31.04 -2.88 -5.46
C LEU A 298 -32.12 -1.80 -5.50
N SER A 299 -32.32 -1.08 -4.39
CA SER A 299 -33.27 0.03 -4.31
C SER A 299 -32.94 1.13 -5.33
N ILE A 300 -31.67 1.52 -5.48
CA ILE A 300 -31.26 2.51 -6.48
C ILE A 300 -31.68 2.07 -7.88
N LEU A 301 -31.40 0.82 -8.27
CA LEU A 301 -31.79 0.28 -9.58
C LEU A 301 -33.31 0.25 -9.77
N GLN A 302 -34.08 -0.10 -8.72
CA GLN A 302 -35.53 -0.08 -8.76
C GLN A 302 -36.08 1.34 -8.99
N HIS A 303 -35.49 2.37 -8.37
CA HIS A 303 -35.89 3.76 -8.61
C HIS A 303 -35.54 4.23 -10.03
N LEU A 304 -34.40 3.82 -10.59
CA LEU A 304 -34.04 4.12 -11.99
C LEU A 304 -35.07 3.56 -12.98
N MET A 305 -35.67 2.39 -12.68
CA MET A 305 -36.74 1.79 -13.49
C MET A 305 -38.04 2.60 -13.49
N LEU A 306 -38.25 3.51 -12.54
CA LEU A 306 -39.42 4.38 -12.45
C LEU A 306 -39.29 5.65 -13.31
N ILE A 307 -38.11 5.94 -13.87
CA ILE A 307 -37.90 7.11 -14.73
C ILE A 307 -38.70 6.96 -16.03
N ARG A 308 -39.58 7.94 -16.29
CA ARG A 308 -40.47 7.96 -17.46
C ARG A 308 -39.70 7.78 -18.78
N ASN A 309 -40.29 7.05 -19.72
CA ASN A 309 -39.72 6.83 -21.05
C ASN A 309 -40.00 8.00 -22.00
N ASP A 310 -39.40 9.14 -21.69
CA ASP A 310 -39.52 10.37 -22.45
C ASP A 310 -38.17 10.74 -23.05
N TYR A 311 -38.12 10.95 -24.37
CA TYR A 311 -36.87 11.16 -25.10
C TYR A 311 -36.07 12.39 -24.61
N LEU A 312 -36.74 13.49 -24.29
CA LEU A 312 -36.09 14.74 -23.90
C LEU A 312 -35.82 14.79 -22.40
N VAL A 313 -36.75 14.25 -21.59
CA VAL A 313 -36.71 14.38 -20.13
C VAL A 313 -35.83 13.30 -19.49
N ARG A 314 -35.83 12.07 -20.03
CA ARG A 314 -35.07 10.94 -19.46
C ARG A 314 -33.56 11.21 -19.36
N PRO A 315 -32.88 11.76 -20.38
CA PRO A 315 -31.46 12.11 -20.26
C PRO A 315 -31.20 13.11 -19.12
N GLN A 316 -32.12 14.04 -18.86
CA GLN A 316 -31.96 15.03 -17.80
C GLN A 316 -32.07 14.40 -16.40
N TYR A 317 -32.96 13.43 -16.21
CA TYR A 317 -32.99 12.63 -14.97
C TYR A 317 -31.65 11.94 -14.72
N PHE A 318 -31.11 11.23 -15.72
CA PHE A 318 -29.84 10.53 -15.57
C PHE A 318 -28.66 11.50 -15.35
N LYS A 319 -28.67 12.67 -15.99
CA LYS A 319 -27.66 13.71 -15.78
C LYS A 319 -27.67 14.24 -14.34
N ILE A 320 -28.84 14.54 -13.78
CA ILE A 320 -28.95 15.00 -12.40
C ILE A 320 -28.51 13.89 -11.43
N ILE A 321 -28.93 12.65 -11.68
CA ILE A 321 -28.53 11.50 -10.85
C ILE A 321 -27.01 11.30 -10.90
N GLU A 322 -26.40 11.37 -12.08
CA GLU A 322 -24.94 11.24 -12.24
C GLU A 322 -24.21 12.35 -11.49
N GLU A 323 -24.65 13.61 -11.60
CA GLU A 323 -24.06 14.73 -10.87
C GLU A 323 -24.22 14.55 -9.35
N CYS A 324 -25.38 14.08 -8.87
CA CYS A 324 -25.58 13.79 -7.45
C CYS A 324 -24.68 12.65 -6.96
N VAL A 325 -24.59 11.54 -7.71
CA VAL A 325 -23.72 10.41 -7.38
C VAL A 325 -22.26 10.86 -7.38
N SER A 326 -21.85 11.65 -8.38
CA SER A 326 -20.51 12.23 -8.48
C SER A 326 -20.20 13.09 -7.26
N GLN A 327 -21.09 14.00 -6.85
CA GLN A 327 -20.88 14.84 -5.66
C GLN A 327 -20.89 14.06 -4.33
N ILE A 328 -21.55 12.91 -4.25
CA ILE A 328 -21.55 12.05 -3.06
C ILE A 328 -20.25 11.26 -2.98
N VAL A 329 -19.82 10.66 -4.09
CA VAL A 329 -18.64 9.78 -4.16
C VAL A 329 -17.35 10.61 -4.23
N LEU A 330 -17.29 11.60 -5.12
CA LEU A 330 -16.23 12.60 -5.23
C LEU A 330 -16.56 13.84 -4.39
N HIS A 331 -16.82 13.62 -3.10
CA HIS A 331 -17.26 14.70 -2.22
C HIS A 331 -16.22 15.84 -2.18
N ARG A 332 -16.66 17.09 -2.39
CA ARG A 332 -15.79 18.28 -2.56
C ARG A 332 -14.84 18.54 -1.40
N SER A 333 -15.11 17.98 -0.22
CA SER A 333 -14.18 18.11 0.91
C SER A 333 -13.03 17.10 0.86
N GLY A 334 -13.01 16.11 -0.04
CA GLY A 334 -12.06 15.00 -0.02
C GLY A 334 -12.24 14.06 1.18
N THR A 335 -13.43 14.08 1.79
CA THR A 335 -13.76 13.24 2.95
C THR A 335 -15.17 12.71 2.84
N ASP A 336 -15.46 11.62 3.55
CA ASP A 336 -16.78 10.99 3.58
C ASP A 336 -17.90 12.02 3.87
N PRO A 337 -19.09 11.88 3.23
CA PRO A 337 -20.28 12.62 3.60
C PRO A 337 -20.67 12.39 5.06
N ASP A 338 -21.41 13.34 5.64
CA ASP A 338 -21.96 13.17 6.99
C ASP A 338 -23.19 12.24 6.96
N PHE A 339 -22.96 10.97 7.30
CA PHE A 339 -24.01 9.95 7.38
C PHE A 339 -24.90 10.07 8.63
N GLY A 340 -24.60 10.99 9.56
CA GLY A 340 -25.44 11.29 10.73
C GLY A 340 -26.71 12.07 10.37
N TYR A 341 -26.78 12.62 9.16
CA TYR A 341 -27.94 13.34 8.65
C TYR A 341 -29.13 12.39 8.42
N ARG A 342 -30.15 12.48 9.29
CA ARG A 342 -31.36 11.61 9.25
C ARG A 342 -32.56 12.20 8.51
N LYS A 343 -32.44 13.39 7.92
CA LYS A 343 -33.53 14.03 7.18
C LYS A 343 -33.47 13.61 5.71
N ARG A 344 -34.60 13.68 4.99
CA ARG A 344 -34.57 13.58 3.53
C ARG A 344 -33.76 14.75 2.97
N LEU A 345 -32.94 14.50 1.97
CA LEU A 345 -32.36 15.54 1.13
C LEU A 345 -33.52 16.31 0.48
N ASP A 346 -33.83 17.49 1.02
CA ASP A 346 -34.88 18.37 0.53
C ASP A 346 -34.27 19.29 -0.53
N VAL A 347 -34.13 18.76 -1.75
CA VAL A 347 -33.57 19.47 -2.89
C VAL A 347 -34.62 19.49 -4.00
N ASP A 348 -35.09 20.69 -4.34
CA ASP A 348 -36.03 20.88 -5.45
C ASP A 348 -35.28 20.99 -6.78
N PHE A 349 -35.44 19.96 -7.61
CA PHE A 349 -34.85 19.92 -8.95
C PHE A 349 -35.83 20.31 -10.06
N SER A 350 -37.08 20.66 -9.73
CA SER A 350 -38.15 20.87 -10.73
C SER A 350 -37.77 21.94 -11.75
N HIS A 351 -37.29 23.09 -11.26
CA HIS A 351 -36.85 24.19 -12.12
C HIS A 351 -35.59 23.83 -12.94
N LEU A 352 -34.64 23.09 -12.34
CA LEU A 352 -33.42 22.66 -13.04
C LEU A 352 -33.75 21.72 -14.21
N LEU A 353 -34.70 20.80 -14.00
CA LEU A 353 -35.19 19.91 -15.05
C LEU A 353 -35.82 20.70 -16.20
N GLU A 354 -36.69 21.67 -15.92
CA GLU A 354 -37.31 22.52 -16.95
C GLU A 354 -36.25 23.25 -17.79
N VAL A 355 -35.30 23.92 -17.13
CA VAL A 355 -34.22 24.65 -17.82
C VAL A 355 -33.35 23.71 -18.66
N CYS A 356 -33.05 22.52 -18.15
CA CYS A 356 -32.25 21.54 -18.87
C CYS A 356 -32.98 20.95 -20.09
N VAL A 357 -34.29 20.73 -19.99
CA VAL A 357 -35.13 20.28 -21.11
C VAL A 357 -35.25 21.37 -22.17
N ASP A 358 -35.48 22.62 -21.78
CA ASP A 358 -35.57 23.74 -22.72
C ASP A 358 -34.24 23.96 -23.45
N LYS A 359 -33.11 23.89 -22.73
CA LYS A 359 -31.78 23.95 -23.34
C LYS A 359 -31.56 22.81 -24.35
N ALA A 360 -31.89 21.58 -23.99
CA ALA A 360 -31.77 20.44 -24.90
C ALA A 360 -32.62 20.59 -26.17
N ARG A 361 -33.82 21.18 -26.06
CA ARG A 361 -34.64 21.52 -27.23
C ARG A 361 -34.00 22.57 -28.12
N ILE A 362 -33.42 23.62 -27.52
CA ILE A 362 -32.74 24.67 -28.28
C ILE A 362 -31.55 24.09 -29.04
N ASP A 363 -30.71 23.30 -28.36
CA ASP A 363 -29.54 22.66 -28.96
C ASP A 363 -29.95 21.75 -30.16
N GLU A 364 -31.05 20.99 -30.03
CA GLU A 364 -31.58 20.17 -31.12
C GLU A 364 -32.06 21.01 -32.32
N TYR A 365 -32.73 22.14 -32.07
CA TYR A 365 -33.15 23.03 -33.14
C TYR A 365 -31.97 23.72 -33.83
N GLU A 366 -30.94 24.13 -33.09
CA GLU A 366 -29.73 24.71 -33.65
C GLU A 366 -28.96 23.69 -34.50
N GLN A 367 -28.84 22.45 -34.04
CA GLN A 367 -28.20 21.38 -34.80
C GLN A 367 -28.96 21.10 -36.11
N ARG A 368 -30.29 20.97 -36.06
CA ARG A 368 -31.10 20.79 -37.28
C ARG A 368 -31.00 21.98 -38.23
N ALA A 369 -30.96 23.21 -37.70
CA ALA A 369 -30.79 24.40 -38.52
C ALA A 369 -29.41 24.41 -39.21
N SER A 370 -28.36 23.98 -38.50
CA SER A 370 -27.01 23.86 -39.05
C SER A 370 -26.94 22.78 -40.15
N GLU A 371 -27.54 21.61 -39.95
CA GLU A 371 -27.62 20.55 -40.97
C GLU A 371 -28.38 21.01 -42.23
N LEU A 372 -29.48 21.75 -42.05
CA LEU A 372 -30.24 22.34 -43.16
C LEU A 372 -29.44 23.40 -43.91
N ALA A 373 -28.71 24.25 -43.20
CA ALA A 373 -27.83 25.25 -43.80
C ALA A 373 -26.71 24.59 -44.63
N GLN A 374 -26.08 23.54 -44.09
CA GLN A 374 -25.02 22.81 -44.78
C GLN A 374 -25.54 22.14 -46.07
N LYS A 375 -26.72 21.51 -46.02
CA LYS A 375 -27.38 20.97 -47.23
C LYS A 375 -27.73 22.03 -48.24
N PHE A 376 -28.16 23.21 -47.79
CA PHE A 376 -28.45 24.33 -48.68
C PHE A 376 -27.19 24.81 -49.41
N ASP A 377 -26.07 24.95 -48.70
CA ASP A 377 -24.80 25.36 -49.29
C ASP A 377 -24.28 24.34 -50.31
N GLU A 378 -24.40 23.04 -50.03
CA GLU A 378 -24.07 21.95 -50.95
C GLU A 378 -24.92 21.99 -52.23
N GLU A 379 -26.23 22.13 -52.11
CA GLU A 379 -27.16 22.24 -53.25
C GLU A 379 -26.89 23.53 -54.06
N PHE A 380 -26.56 24.62 -53.37
CA PHE A 380 -26.22 25.89 -54.02
C PHE A 380 -24.94 25.78 -54.86
N LEU A 381 -23.90 25.16 -54.31
CA LEU A 381 -22.65 24.84 -55.03
C LEU A 381 -22.91 23.94 -56.24
N SER A 382 -23.67 22.85 -56.07
CA SER A 382 -24.02 21.93 -57.15
C SER A 382 -24.76 22.63 -58.29
N LYS A 383 -25.71 23.52 -57.97
CA LYS A 383 -26.43 24.33 -58.97
C LYS A 383 -25.50 25.30 -59.72
N GLN A 384 -24.55 25.93 -59.02
CA GLN A 384 -23.60 26.85 -59.62
C GLN A 384 -22.66 26.12 -60.60
N GLU A 385 -22.19 24.92 -60.23
CA GLU A 385 -21.40 24.06 -61.10
C GLU A 385 -22.19 23.61 -62.35
N ALA A 386 -23.45 23.20 -62.18
CA ALA A 386 -24.31 22.83 -63.29
C ALA A 386 -24.57 24.00 -64.25
N GLN A 387 -24.75 25.22 -63.73
CA GLN A 387 -24.87 26.43 -64.55
C GLN A 387 -23.57 26.74 -65.31
N ALA A 388 -22.41 26.62 -64.67
CA ALA A 388 -21.13 26.81 -65.34
C ALA A 388 -20.90 25.78 -66.46
N GLN A 389 -21.31 24.53 -66.25
CA GLN A 389 -21.27 23.47 -67.28
C GLN A 389 -22.23 23.74 -68.44
N LEU A 390 -23.43 24.27 -68.17
CA LEU A 390 -24.38 24.68 -69.20
C LEU A 390 -23.80 25.78 -70.09
N VAL A 391 -23.24 26.84 -69.51
CA VAL A 391 -22.60 27.94 -70.27
C VAL A 391 -21.48 27.39 -71.14
N LYS A 392 -20.64 26.48 -70.61
CA LYS A 392 -19.56 25.85 -71.38
C LYS A 392 -20.08 24.97 -72.53
N CYS A 393 -21.20 24.29 -72.35
CA CYS A 393 -21.87 23.54 -73.41
C CYS A 393 -22.45 24.48 -74.48
N GLU A 394 -23.06 25.60 -74.09
CA GLU A 394 -23.57 26.62 -75.01
C GLU A 394 -22.46 27.26 -75.83
N GLU A 395 -21.31 27.57 -75.23
CA GLU A 395 -20.11 28.06 -75.94
C GLU A 395 -19.64 27.05 -76.99
N LYS A 396 -19.52 25.76 -76.62
CA LYS A 396 -19.17 24.69 -77.57
C LYS A 396 -20.17 24.54 -78.71
N ILE A 397 -21.46 24.66 -78.42
CA ILE A 397 -22.51 24.62 -79.46
C ILE A 397 -22.33 25.82 -80.40
N SER A 398 -22.04 27.01 -79.87
CA SER A 398 -21.78 28.20 -80.68
C SER A 398 -20.52 28.05 -81.55
N GLU A 399 -19.44 27.48 -81.02
CA GLU A 399 -18.21 27.17 -81.77
C GLU A 399 -18.49 26.18 -82.91
N LEU A 400 -19.16 25.06 -82.62
CA LEU A 400 -19.54 24.06 -83.62
C LEU A 400 -20.48 24.64 -84.69
N GLN A 401 -21.39 25.53 -84.31
CA GLN A 401 -22.25 26.25 -85.26
C GLN A 401 -21.44 27.20 -86.16
N ALA A 402 -20.42 27.88 -85.61
CA ALA A 402 -19.52 28.73 -86.38
C ALA A 402 -18.63 27.91 -87.33
N GLU A 403 -18.11 26.76 -86.89
CA GLU A 403 -17.38 25.82 -87.75
C GLU A 403 -18.25 25.28 -88.88
N LEU A 404 -19.51 24.91 -88.61
CA LEU A 404 -20.47 24.50 -89.64
C LEU A 404 -20.75 25.60 -90.66
N GLN A 405 -20.83 26.87 -90.23
CA GLN A 405 -20.98 28.01 -91.14
C GLN A 405 -19.72 28.25 -91.98
N ALA A 406 -18.53 28.08 -91.39
CA ALA A 406 -17.25 28.18 -92.10
C ALA A 406 -17.09 27.05 -93.15
N PHE A 407 -17.50 25.82 -92.82
CA PHE A 407 -17.49 24.68 -93.73
C PHE A 407 -18.46 24.86 -94.91
N ARG A 408 -19.58 25.55 -94.70
CA ARG A 408 -20.56 25.88 -95.75
C ARG A 408 -20.06 26.93 -96.75
N SER A 409 -18.93 27.59 -96.48
CA SER A 409 -18.41 28.73 -97.23
C SER A 409 -17.27 28.41 -98.21
N GLN A 410 -16.90 27.14 -98.44
CA GLN A 410 -15.93 26.73 -99.47
C GLN A 410 -16.59 26.26 -100.78
N PRO A 411 -16.05 26.57 -101.98
CA PRO A 411 -16.68 26.22 -103.26
C PRO A 411 -16.16 24.95 -103.95
N SER A 412 -17.13 24.09 -104.34
CA SER A 412 -17.25 23.22 -105.55
C SER A 412 -16.48 21.87 -105.63
N PRO A 413 -16.90 20.86 -106.45
CA PRO A 413 -18.05 20.75 -107.37
C PRO A 413 -18.94 19.46 -107.20
N SER A 414 -19.95 19.38 -108.06
CA SER A 414 -20.99 18.36 -108.30
C SER A 414 -20.56 16.88 -108.32
N SER A 415 -21.42 15.97 -107.84
CA SER A 415 -22.29 15.10 -108.68
C SER A 415 -22.76 13.81 -107.98
N THR A 416 -24.08 13.58 -108.05
CA THR A 416 -24.83 12.31 -108.23
C THR A 416 -24.63 11.06 -107.34
N LEU A 417 -25.75 10.74 -106.66
CA LEU A 417 -26.54 9.48 -106.69
C LEU A 417 -25.96 8.19 -106.07
N VAL A 418 -26.71 7.62 -105.10
CA VAL A 418 -27.48 6.35 -105.18
C VAL A 418 -27.63 5.69 -103.78
N SER A 419 -28.90 5.58 -103.35
CA SER A 419 -29.58 4.59 -102.48
C SER A 419 -28.83 3.90 -101.34
N GLY A 420 -29.35 3.93 -100.12
CA GLY A 420 -30.39 2.97 -99.71
C GLY A 420 -30.28 2.65 -98.20
N PRO A 421 -31.14 1.80 -97.63
CA PRO A 421 -32.09 2.14 -96.56
C PRO A 421 -31.81 1.33 -95.26
N PRO A 422 -32.81 1.02 -94.39
CA PRO A 422 -33.67 1.84 -93.53
C PRO A 422 -33.50 1.41 -92.03
N ALA A 423 -34.53 1.69 -91.21
CA ALA A 423 -34.91 0.97 -89.97
C ALA A 423 -34.32 1.55 -88.67
N SER A 424 -35.18 2.02 -87.76
CA SER A 424 -35.76 1.23 -86.65
C SER A 424 -34.81 1.30 -85.44
N ALA A 425 -35.21 1.54 -84.19
CA ALA A 425 -36.39 1.04 -83.52
C ALA A 425 -36.61 1.80 -82.19
N SER A 426 -37.87 1.84 -81.77
CA SER A 426 -38.35 1.58 -80.39
C SER A 426 -37.76 2.34 -79.19
N ALA A 427 -38.56 3.26 -78.62
CA ALA A 427 -39.44 3.07 -77.43
C ALA A 427 -39.03 2.03 -76.36
N PRO A 428 -39.70 1.96 -75.18
CA PRO A 428 -40.47 2.94 -74.38
C PRO A 428 -39.90 2.99 -72.92
N GLY A 429 -40.40 3.83 -72.02
CA GLY A 429 -41.55 3.47 -71.19
C GLY A 429 -41.18 3.40 -69.70
N VAL A 430 -41.71 4.37 -68.95
CA VAL A 430 -41.60 4.52 -67.49
C VAL A 430 -42.35 3.38 -66.77
N VAL A 431 -41.73 2.80 -65.74
CA VAL A 431 -42.42 1.99 -64.73
C VAL A 431 -41.94 2.41 -63.34
N ALA A 432 -42.87 2.84 -62.49
CA ALA A 432 -42.65 3.15 -61.07
C ALA A 432 -42.78 1.87 -60.21
N PRO A 433 -42.06 1.75 -59.08
CA PRO A 433 -42.34 0.75 -58.06
C PRO A 433 -43.17 1.30 -56.87
N PRO A 434 -43.95 0.44 -56.16
CA PRO A 434 -44.97 0.83 -55.16
C PRO A 434 -44.46 0.79 -53.68
N PRO A 435 -45.26 1.28 -52.69
CA PRO A 435 -44.84 1.39 -51.28
C PRO A 435 -45.20 0.13 -50.44
N PRO A 436 -44.53 -0.12 -49.29
CA PRO A 436 -44.85 -1.24 -48.39
C PRO A 436 -45.87 -0.89 -47.26
N PRO A 437 -46.51 -1.91 -46.63
CA PRO A 437 -47.73 -1.81 -45.77
C PRO A 437 -47.49 -1.97 -44.23
N PRO A 438 -48.54 -1.82 -43.36
CA PRO A 438 -48.47 -1.70 -41.88
C PRO A 438 -48.58 -3.05 -41.09
N PRO A 439 -48.43 -3.08 -39.74
CA PRO A 439 -48.24 -4.32 -38.94
C PRO A 439 -49.54 -4.91 -38.33
N PRO A 440 -49.55 -6.21 -37.93
CA PRO A 440 -50.62 -6.84 -37.11
C PRO A 440 -50.17 -7.40 -35.72
N PRO A 441 -51.11 -7.83 -34.83
CA PRO A 441 -50.95 -7.92 -33.35
C PRO A 441 -50.80 -9.32 -32.68
N LEU A 442 -50.50 -9.30 -31.35
CA LEU A 442 -50.31 -10.35 -30.29
C LEU A 442 -51.32 -11.54 -30.23
N PRO A 443 -50.99 -12.75 -29.66
CA PRO A 443 -51.15 -13.05 -28.21
C PRO A 443 -50.34 -14.24 -27.57
N GLY A 444 -50.23 -14.28 -26.23
CA GLY A 444 -50.19 -15.55 -25.44
C GLY A 444 -49.19 -15.68 -24.27
N CYS A 445 -49.68 -15.63 -23.02
CA CYS A 445 -48.98 -16.12 -21.81
C CYS A 445 -49.12 -17.65 -21.67
N PRO A 446 -48.27 -18.33 -20.86
CA PRO A 446 -48.74 -18.73 -19.52
C PRO A 446 -47.67 -18.66 -18.39
N ALA A 447 -48.16 -19.01 -17.19
CA ALA A 447 -47.74 -18.75 -15.80
C ALA A 447 -46.47 -19.49 -15.26
N PRO A 448 -45.96 -19.09 -14.07
CA PRO A 448 -44.78 -19.68 -13.42
C PRO A 448 -45.11 -20.90 -12.53
N PRO A 449 -44.13 -21.78 -12.20
CA PRO A 449 -44.29 -22.80 -11.17
C PRO A 449 -44.00 -22.28 -9.73
N PRO A 450 -44.56 -22.93 -8.68
CA PRO A 450 -44.60 -22.44 -7.29
C PRO A 450 -43.42 -22.88 -6.40
N PRO A 451 -43.18 -22.21 -5.24
CA PRO A 451 -42.27 -22.66 -4.17
C PRO A 451 -43.01 -23.60 -3.20
N PRO A 452 -42.35 -24.55 -2.49
CA PRO A 452 -42.02 -24.29 -1.07
C PRO A 452 -40.92 -25.18 -0.44
N GLY A 453 -40.38 -24.76 0.72
CA GLY A 453 -39.87 -25.71 1.71
C GLY A 453 -38.82 -25.20 2.71
N VAL A 454 -39.27 -24.53 3.77
CA VAL A 454 -38.61 -24.56 5.10
C VAL A 454 -39.29 -25.67 5.92
N PRO A 455 -38.58 -26.49 6.72
CA PRO A 455 -38.40 -26.21 8.17
C PRO A 455 -37.16 -26.93 8.78
N PRO A 456 -36.96 -27.05 10.12
CA PRO A 456 -37.26 -26.17 11.25
C PRO A 456 -35.99 -25.82 12.08
N PRO A 457 -36.09 -24.86 13.03
CA PRO A 457 -35.07 -24.61 14.05
C PRO A 457 -35.24 -25.57 15.24
N PHE A 458 -34.20 -25.82 16.04
CA PHE A 458 -34.22 -26.01 17.51
C PHE A 458 -32.91 -26.66 17.99
N GLY A 459 -32.30 -26.11 19.05
CA GLY A 459 -31.28 -26.82 19.83
C GLY A 459 -30.36 -25.92 20.64
N ALA A 460 -30.79 -25.55 21.85
CA ALA A 460 -30.02 -24.81 22.85
C ALA A 460 -28.83 -25.64 23.41
N PRO A 461 -27.78 -24.99 23.98
CA PRO A 461 -26.59 -25.66 24.49
C PRO A 461 -26.79 -26.20 25.93
N PRO A 462 -26.03 -27.23 26.36
CA PRO A 462 -26.13 -27.80 27.70
C PRO A 462 -25.37 -26.97 28.77
N PRO A 463 -25.80 -27.04 30.05
CA PRO A 463 -25.26 -26.25 31.16
C PRO A 463 -24.04 -26.90 31.87
N PRO A 464 -23.28 -26.13 32.68
CA PRO A 464 -22.06 -26.58 33.37
C PRO A 464 -22.36 -27.21 34.74
N PRO A 465 -21.50 -28.12 35.27
CA PRO A 465 -21.68 -28.66 36.62
C PRO A 465 -21.12 -27.75 37.71
N LEU A 466 -21.91 -27.62 38.78
CA LEU A 466 -21.64 -26.92 40.03
C LEU A 466 -21.18 -27.94 41.09
N GLY A 467 -20.07 -27.66 41.78
CA GLY A 467 -19.51 -28.52 42.83
C GLY A 467 -18.99 -27.70 44.02
N PHE A 468 -19.54 -28.01 45.20
CA PHE A 468 -19.43 -27.35 46.50
C PHE A 468 -18.06 -27.53 47.21
N GLY A 469 -17.60 -26.46 47.88
CA GLY A 469 -17.33 -26.44 49.34
C GLY A 469 -16.07 -27.08 49.94
N GLY A 470 -15.17 -26.23 50.47
CA GLY A 470 -14.78 -26.30 51.90
C GLY A 470 -13.32 -26.57 52.31
N ALA A 471 -12.68 -25.51 52.84
CA ALA A 471 -11.75 -25.44 54.00
C ALA A 471 -10.21 -25.64 53.89
N LEU A 472 -9.51 -24.53 54.16
CA LEU A 472 -8.32 -24.29 55.03
C LEU A 472 -6.93 -24.87 54.68
N GLY A 473 -5.99 -23.96 54.34
CA GLY A 473 -4.53 -24.15 54.50
C GLY A 473 -3.65 -23.22 53.64
N SER A 474 -3.00 -22.23 54.26
CA SER A 474 -1.97 -21.33 53.66
C SER A 474 -0.58 -22.01 53.57
N PRO A 475 0.48 -21.42 52.94
CA PRO A 475 0.59 -20.72 51.67
C PRO A 475 1.44 -21.51 50.62
N THR A 476 1.30 -21.09 49.37
CA THR A 476 1.84 -21.61 48.11
C THR A 476 3.33 -22.03 48.09
N HIS A 477 3.59 -23.33 47.88
CA HIS A 477 4.72 -23.76 47.03
C HIS A 477 4.31 -23.50 45.57
N HIS A 478 5.14 -22.81 44.78
CA HIS A 478 4.94 -22.75 43.34
C HIS A 478 5.08 -24.17 42.77
N ALA A 479 3.95 -24.85 42.57
CA ALA A 479 3.91 -26.14 41.90
C ALA A 479 4.39 -25.94 40.45
N LEU A 480 5.37 -26.74 40.01
CA LEU A 480 5.80 -26.74 38.63
C LEU A 480 4.64 -27.23 37.74
N PRO A 481 4.44 -26.62 36.56
CA PRO A 481 3.33 -26.97 35.69
C PRO A 481 3.47 -28.42 35.17
N TYR A 482 2.32 -29.07 34.92
CA TYR A 482 2.20 -30.40 34.29
C TYR A 482 2.95 -31.56 35.00
N GLY A 483 3.21 -31.45 36.31
CA GLY A 483 3.80 -32.54 37.11
C GLY A 483 5.33 -32.69 37.01
N LEU A 484 6.03 -31.68 36.47
CA LEU A 484 7.49 -31.64 36.38
C LEU A 484 8.16 -31.74 37.78
N LYS A 485 9.26 -32.49 37.86
CA LYS A 485 10.06 -32.68 39.08
C LYS A 485 11.30 -31.75 39.12
N PRO A 486 11.76 -31.31 40.30
CA PRO A 486 13.00 -30.55 40.43
C PRO A 486 14.21 -31.26 39.80
N LYS A 487 14.98 -30.56 38.96
CA LYS A 487 16.18 -31.12 38.28
C LYS A 487 17.34 -31.41 39.25
N LYS A 488 18.06 -32.51 38.99
CA LYS A 488 19.24 -32.95 39.74
C LYS A 488 20.37 -31.91 39.73
N GLU A 489 20.99 -31.68 40.88
CA GLU A 489 22.14 -30.79 41.03
C GLU A 489 23.45 -31.57 40.85
N PHE A 490 24.36 -31.07 40.01
CA PHE A 490 25.66 -31.69 39.72
C PHE A 490 26.81 -30.87 40.32
N LYS A 491 27.89 -31.53 40.73
CA LYS A 491 29.14 -30.91 41.23
C LYS A 491 30.36 -31.54 40.54
N PRO A 492 30.75 -31.07 39.34
CA PRO A 492 31.91 -31.60 38.64
C PRO A 492 33.23 -31.23 39.33
N GLU A 493 34.21 -32.14 39.34
CA GLU A 493 35.52 -31.99 40.01
C GLU A 493 36.54 -31.17 39.19
N THR A 494 36.27 -30.85 37.92
CA THR A 494 37.16 -30.12 37.01
C THR A 494 36.43 -28.94 36.34
N SER A 495 37.13 -27.83 36.07
CA SER A 495 36.55 -26.63 35.44
C SER A 495 36.14 -26.90 33.98
N MET A 496 34.82 -26.95 33.72
CA MET A 496 34.25 -27.22 32.40
C MET A 496 34.14 -25.96 31.54
N LYS A 497 34.25 -26.11 30.21
CA LYS A 497 33.79 -25.10 29.25
C LYS A 497 32.26 -25.03 29.30
N ARG A 498 31.71 -23.82 29.43
CA ARG A 498 30.28 -23.60 29.66
C ARG A 498 29.51 -23.58 28.34
N LEU A 499 28.42 -24.32 28.27
CA LEU A 499 27.56 -24.36 27.09
C LEU A 499 26.60 -23.17 27.10
N ASN A 500 26.68 -22.32 26.08
CA ASN A 500 25.77 -21.17 25.96
C ASN A 500 24.47 -21.55 25.24
N TRP A 501 23.51 -22.10 26.00
CA TRP A 501 22.19 -22.46 25.50
C TRP A 501 21.08 -21.49 25.95
N SER A 502 20.02 -21.39 25.14
CA SER A 502 18.84 -20.62 25.50
C SER A 502 17.86 -21.51 26.27
N LYS A 503 17.69 -21.25 27.57
CA LYS A 503 16.82 -22.02 28.47
C LYS A 503 15.34 -21.71 28.19
N ILE A 504 14.51 -22.74 28.10
CA ILE A 504 13.05 -22.61 28.07
C ILE A 504 12.54 -22.69 29.51
N ARG A 505 11.71 -21.72 29.94
CA ARG A 505 11.14 -21.75 31.29
C ARG A 505 9.97 -22.73 31.34
N PRO A 506 9.77 -23.46 32.46
CA PRO A 506 8.64 -24.37 32.60
C PRO A 506 7.26 -23.73 32.33
N GLN A 507 7.11 -22.43 32.64
CA GLN A 507 5.87 -21.67 32.41
C GLN A 507 5.61 -21.33 30.94
N GLU A 508 6.62 -21.41 30.08
CA GLU A 508 6.54 -21.14 28.63
C GLU A 508 6.24 -22.42 27.83
N MET A 509 6.13 -23.57 28.50
CA MET A 509 5.89 -24.87 27.87
C MET A 509 4.39 -25.17 27.77
N SER A 510 3.98 -25.72 26.63
CA SER A 510 2.65 -26.30 26.45
C SER A 510 2.60 -27.75 26.96
N GLU A 511 1.41 -28.25 27.30
CA GLU A 511 1.20 -29.62 27.79
C GLU A 511 1.73 -30.71 26.83
N ASN A 512 1.65 -30.46 25.51
CA ASN A 512 2.13 -31.36 24.47
C ASN A 512 3.61 -31.14 24.07
N SER A 513 4.34 -30.32 24.83
CA SER A 513 5.75 -30.05 24.58
C SER A 513 6.61 -31.29 24.83
N PHE A 514 7.56 -31.56 23.92
CA PHE A 514 8.53 -32.64 24.08
C PHE A 514 9.21 -32.60 25.47
N TRP A 515 9.61 -31.41 25.93
CA TRP A 515 10.33 -31.20 27.19
C TRP A 515 9.55 -31.56 28.46
N VAL A 516 8.22 -31.63 28.37
CA VAL A 516 7.36 -32.02 29.51
C VAL A 516 7.41 -33.54 29.76
N LEU A 517 7.70 -34.33 28.72
CA LEU A 517 7.72 -35.79 28.76
C LEU A 517 9.13 -36.39 28.95
N VAL A 518 10.17 -35.56 28.92
CA VAL A 518 11.58 -35.97 28.97
C VAL A 518 12.00 -36.38 30.39
N ASP A 519 12.66 -37.53 30.49
CA ASP A 519 13.39 -37.98 31.67
C ASP A 519 14.86 -38.26 31.28
N GLU A 520 15.70 -37.24 31.36
CA GLU A 520 17.12 -37.35 30.98
C GLU A 520 17.98 -38.04 32.05
N ASP A 521 17.52 -38.10 33.30
CA ASP A 521 18.27 -38.63 34.44
C ASP A 521 18.56 -40.14 34.29
N GLN A 522 17.74 -40.85 33.51
CA GLN A 522 17.95 -42.26 33.15
C GLN A 522 19.30 -42.53 32.44
N TYR A 523 19.93 -41.50 31.86
CA TYR A 523 21.20 -41.62 31.13
C TYR A 523 22.43 -41.14 31.94
N ALA A 524 22.26 -40.67 33.18
CA ALA A 524 23.32 -40.08 34.01
C ALA A 524 24.29 -41.11 34.63
N LYS A 525 24.99 -41.89 33.79
CA LYS A 525 25.99 -42.88 34.24
C LYS A 525 27.34 -42.21 34.59
N PRO A 526 27.96 -42.52 35.74
CA PRO A 526 29.20 -41.87 36.20
C PRO A 526 30.35 -41.91 35.18
N GLU A 527 30.52 -43.04 34.50
CA GLU A 527 31.56 -43.26 33.48
C GLU A 527 31.43 -42.31 32.25
N LEU A 528 30.19 -41.95 31.88
CA LEU A 528 29.92 -41.03 30.78
C LEU A 528 30.31 -39.59 31.16
N LEU A 529 30.01 -39.18 32.38
CA LEU A 529 30.25 -37.83 32.89
C LEU A 529 31.75 -37.54 33.07
N SER A 530 32.53 -38.53 33.49
CA SER A 530 34.00 -38.43 33.59
C SER A 530 34.68 -38.25 32.23
N ARG A 531 34.18 -38.90 31.18
CA ARG A 531 34.75 -38.80 29.83
C ARG A 531 34.47 -37.46 29.16
N VAL A 532 33.29 -36.88 29.40
CA VAL A 532 32.91 -35.54 28.91
C VAL A 532 33.80 -34.45 29.52
N ALA A 533 34.24 -34.61 30.77
CA ALA A 533 35.15 -33.67 31.42
C ALA A 533 36.53 -33.58 30.74
N VAL A 534 36.98 -34.67 30.12
CA VAL A 534 38.27 -34.74 29.41
C VAL A 534 38.19 -34.12 28.01
N THR A 535 37.05 -34.24 27.32
CA THR A 535 36.91 -33.84 25.91
C THR A 535 36.65 -32.34 25.70
N PHE A 536 36.01 -31.63 26.65
CA PHE A 536 35.58 -30.23 26.48
C PHE A 536 36.49 -29.18 27.18
N GLY A 537 37.78 -29.46 27.35
CA GLY A 537 38.79 -28.48 27.77
C GLY A 537 39.17 -27.52 26.62
N SER A 538 39.33 -26.22 26.91
CA SER A 538 39.34 -25.14 25.88
C SER A 538 40.71 -24.84 25.24
N GLN A 539 40.79 -24.83 23.89
CA GLN A 539 41.75 -24.03 23.08
C GLN A 539 41.05 -23.42 21.84
N ARG A 540 41.57 -22.30 21.31
CA ARG A 540 40.97 -21.43 20.25
C ARG A 540 41.95 -21.20 19.08
N THR A 541 41.46 -21.06 17.83
CA THR A 541 41.86 -19.98 16.86
C THR A 541 40.92 -19.87 15.64
N GLU A 542 41.11 -18.78 14.88
CA GLU A 542 40.21 -17.97 14.03
C GLU A 542 40.22 -18.27 12.50
N GLU A 543 39.26 -17.64 11.79
CA GLU A 543 38.98 -17.65 10.34
C GLU A 543 39.64 -16.46 9.59
N GLU A 544 39.75 -16.50 8.25
CA GLU A 544 39.23 -15.46 7.31
C GLU A 544 39.48 -15.75 5.81
N ASN A 545 38.80 -14.96 4.95
CA ASN A 545 38.28 -15.23 3.59
C ASN A 545 39.05 -14.59 2.40
N LEU A 546 38.86 -15.22 1.21
CA LEU A 546 38.51 -14.77 -0.18
C LEU A 546 39.38 -13.83 -1.10
N GLU A 547 39.11 -14.03 -2.41
CA GLU A 547 39.87 -13.75 -3.66
C GLU A 547 39.57 -12.42 -4.43
N ASP A 548 39.88 -12.38 -5.74
CA ASP A 548 40.54 -11.36 -6.58
C ASP A 548 39.66 -10.63 -7.66
N LYS A 549 40.15 -9.44 -8.09
CA LYS A 549 40.20 -8.71 -9.42
C LYS A 549 39.12 -8.69 -10.56
N LYS A 550 38.86 -7.42 -10.99
CA LYS A 550 39.01 -6.66 -12.30
C LYS A 550 38.34 -7.05 -13.66
N SER A 551 38.02 -5.98 -14.45
CA SER A 551 37.45 -5.98 -15.83
C SER A 551 38.10 -4.92 -16.80
N ILE A 552 37.98 -5.05 -18.15
CA ILE A 552 38.45 -4.12 -19.22
C ILE A 552 37.35 -3.81 -20.28
N LYS A 553 37.39 -2.60 -20.91
CA LYS A 553 36.45 -2.00 -21.92
C LYS A 553 36.97 -1.96 -23.39
N LYS A 554 36.09 -1.73 -24.39
CA LYS A 554 36.31 -0.86 -25.61
C LYS A 554 35.01 -0.43 -26.36
N ARG A 555 35.15 0.56 -27.27
CA ARG A 555 34.25 1.67 -27.74
C ARG A 555 33.25 1.42 -28.90
N ILE A 556 32.20 2.27 -29.00
CA ILE A 556 31.37 2.56 -30.21
C ILE A 556 31.16 4.09 -30.38
N LYS A 557 30.85 4.50 -31.63
CA LYS A 557 30.63 5.86 -32.22
C LYS A 557 29.66 6.77 -31.44
N GLU A 558 29.76 8.09 -31.67
CA GLU A 558 29.07 9.16 -30.94
C GLU A 558 27.55 8.95 -30.85
N LEU A 559 27.10 8.83 -29.61
CA LEU A 559 25.71 8.75 -29.19
C LEU A 559 25.26 10.14 -28.74
N LYS A 560 24.00 10.50 -28.96
CA LYS A 560 23.45 11.81 -28.56
C LYS A 560 22.92 11.78 -27.13
N VAL A 561 22.37 10.64 -26.69
CA VAL A 561 21.73 10.51 -25.35
C VAL A 561 22.17 9.26 -24.59
N LEU A 562 22.27 8.11 -25.26
CA LEU A 562 22.62 6.85 -24.59
C LEU A 562 24.13 6.75 -24.35
N ASP A 563 24.55 6.06 -23.28
CA ASP A 563 25.96 5.74 -23.12
C ASP A 563 26.38 4.55 -24.01
N PRO A 564 27.67 4.44 -24.36
CA PRO A 564 28.17 3.40 -25.27
C PRO A 564 27.89 1.96 -24.86
N LYS A 565 27.76 1.68 -23.56
CA LYS A 565 27.53 0.31 -23.05
C LYS A 565 26.06 -0.07 -23.19
N ILE A 566 25.13 0.84 -22.86
CA ILE A 566 23.68 0.64 -23.03
C ILE A 566 23.34 0.50 -24.52
N ALA A 567 23.86 1.41 -25.35
CA ALA A 567 23.63 1.35 -26.80
C ALA A 567 24.19 0.07 -27.44
N GLN A 568 25.36 -0.40 -27.01
CA GLN A 568 25.94 -1.65 -27.50
C GLN A 568 25.10 -2.87 -27.12
N ASN A 569 24.62 -2.95 -25.88
CA ASN A 569 23.78 -4.05 -25.41
C ASN A 569 22.43 -4.08 -26.15
N LEU A 570 21.82 -2.91 -26.36
CA LEU A 570 20.59 -2.76 -27.14
C LEU A 570 20.79 -3.15 -28.61
N SER A 571 21.88 -2.73 -29.25
CA SER A 571 22.18 -3.16 -30.63
C SER A 571 22.33 -4.68 -30.76
N ILE A 572 22.98 -5.33 -29.79
CA ILE A 572 23.13 -6.80 -29.79
C ILE A 572 21.76 -7.48 -29.67
N PHE A 573 20.90 -6.96 -28.80
CA PHE A 573 19.54 -7.47 -28.60
C PHE A 573 18.63 -7.22 -29.82
N LEU A 574 18.60 -6.01 -30.37
CA LEU A 574 17.74 -5.68 -31.52
C LEU A 574 18.15 -6.48 -32.77
N GLY A 575 19.45 -6.74 -32.94
CA GLY A 575 19.98 -7.55 -34.03
C GLY A 575 19.54 -9.01 -34.01
N SER A 576 19.17 -9.57 -32.85
CA SER A 576 18.69 -10.96 -32.74
C SER A 576 17.18 -11.10 -32.97
N PHE A 577 16.40 -10.04 -32.77
CA PHE A 577 14.94 -10.08 -32.80
C PHE A 577 14.32 -9.61 -34.13
N ARG A 578 15.00 -8.72 -34.87
CA ARG A 578 14.64 -8.27 -36.25
C ARG A 578 13.15 -7.93 -36.48
N LEU A 579 12.46 -7.39 -35.48
CA LEU A 579 11.09 -6.90 -35.62
C LEU A 579 11.04 -5.36 -35.72
N PRO A 580 10.08 -4.80 -36.48
CA PRO A 580 9.86 -3.36 -36.46
C PRO A 580 9.55 -2.87 -35.04
N TYR A 581 10.15 -1.76 -34.61
CA TYR A 581 10.02 -1.28 -33.23
C TYR A 581 8.59 -0.92 -32.85
N HIS A 582 7.78 -0.49 -33.81
CA HIS A 582 6.35 -0.25 -33.61
C HIS A 582 5.56 -1.54 -33.34
N GLU A 583 5.98 -2.68 -33.91
CA GLU A 583 5.40 -3.99 -33.60
C GLU A 583 5.77 -4.41 -32.18
N ILE A 584 7.02 -4.19 -31.75
CA ILE A 584 7.45 -4.45 -30.36
C ILE A 584 6.61 -3.62 -29.38
N ARG A 585 6.35 -2.35 -29.71
CA ARG A 585 5.48 -1.47 -28.93
C ARG A 585 4.04 -2.00 -28.86
N ARG A 586 3.49 -2.43 -29.99
CA ARG A 586 2.12 -2.97 -30.07
C ARG A 586 1.98 -4.21 -29.19
N MET A 587 2.88 -5.19 -29.33
CA MET A 587 2.88 -6.41 -28.53
C MET A 587 2.92 -6.12 -27.02
N ILE A 588 3.76 -5.16 -26.59
CA ILE A 588 3.85 -4.74 -25.17
C ILE A 588 2.55 -4.08 -24.69
N LEU A 589 1.89 -3.29 -25.52
CA LEU A 589 0.63 -2.60 -25.17
C LEU A 589 -0.55 -3.57 -25.11
N GLU A 590 -0.60 -4.55 -26.02
CA GLU A 590 -1.67 -5.54 -26.13
C GLU A 590 -1.46 -6.76 -25.22
N VAL A 591 -0.27 -6.91 -24.62
CA VAL A 591 0.13 -8.08 -23.82
C VAL A 591 -0.08 -9.37 -24.63
N ASP A 592 0.48 -9.38 -25.83
CA ASP A 592 0.37 -10.50 -26.77
C ASP A 592 1.22 -11.70 -26.29
N GLU A 593 0.61 -12.57 -25.47
CA GLU A 593 1.27 -13.74 -24.86
C GLU A 593 1.75 -14.77 -25.91
N GLU A 594 1.25 -14.72 -27.15
CA GLU A 594 1.69 -15.64 -28.22
C GLU A 594 3.05 -15.25 -28.81
N LEU A 595 3.34 -13.94 -28.84
CA LEU A 595 4.57 -13.40 -29.43
C LEU A 595 5.59 -12.91 -28.38
N LEU A 596 5.14 -12.54 -27.18
CA LEU A 596 5.99 -12.12 -26.07
C LEU A 596 6.56 -13.30 -25.29
N THR A 597 7.73 -13.79 -25.71
CA THR A 597 8.43 -14.86 -24.99
C THR A 597 9.12 -14.36 -23.72
N GLU A 598 9.23 -15.21 -22.70
CA GLU A 598 9.93 -14.88 -21.45
C GLU A 598 11.38 -14.37 -21.67
N PRO A 599 12.23 -15.02 -22.50
CA PRO A 599 13.59 -14.51 -22.74
C PRO A 599 13.60 -13.14 -23.40
N MET A 600 12.59 -12.83 -24.23
CA MET A 600 12.46 -11.52 -24.87
C MET A 600 12.14 -10.44 -23.83
N ILE A 601 11.17 -10.67 -22.94
CA ILE A 601 10.81 -9.70 -21.90
C ILE A 601 11.95 -9.53 -20.89
N GLN A 602 12.61 -10.62 -20.47
CA GLN A 602 13.78 -10.53 -19.58
C GLN A 602 14.89 -9.67 -20.16
N ASN A 603 15.20 -9.86 -21.46
CA ASN A 603 16.23 -9.08 -22.13
C ASN A 603 15.78 -7.63 -22.35
N LEU A 604 14.49 -7.37 -22.62
CA LEU A 604 13.94 -6.01 -22.66
C LEU A 604 14.10 -5.31 -21.31
N VAL A 605 13.65 -5.92 -20.21
CA VAL A 605 13.81 -5.36 -18.84
C VAL A 605 15.27 -5.10 -18.52
N LYS A 606 16.17 -6.03 -18.85
CA LYS A 606 17.60 -5.94 -18.52
C LYS A 606 18.37 -4.89 -19.31
N HIS A 607 17.93 -4.59 -20.54
CA HIS A 607 18.68 -3.74 -21.46
C HIS A 607 18.00 -2.42 -21.79
N LEU A 608 16.79 -2.19 -21.28
CA LEU A 608 16.06 -0.93 -21.47
C LEU A 608 16.86 0.27 -20.90
N PRO A 609 16.89 1.41 -21.60
CA PRO A 609 17.37 2.66 -21.01
C PRO A 609 16.53 3.08 -19.81
N GLU A 610 17.15 3.84 -18.89
CA GLU A 610 16.45 4.45 -17.77
C GLU A 610 15.35 5.41 -18.24
N GLN A 611 14.31 5.60 -17.43
CA GLN A 611 13.17 6.44 -17.80
C GLN A 611 13.58 7.88 -18.15
N GLU A 612 14.59 8.43 -17.47
CA GLU A 612 15.15 9.75 -17.79
C GLU A 612 15.78 9.80 -19.19
N GLN A 613 16.46 8.73 -19.60
CA GLN A 613 17.08 8.60 -20.92
C GLN A 613 16.03 8.43 -22.01
N LEU A 614 14.96 7.66 -21.75
CA LEU A 614 13.80 7.55 -22.65
C LEU A 614 13.10 8.89 -22.84
N ASN A 615 12.91 9.66 -21.76
CA ASN A 615 12.31 10.99 -21.80
C ASN A 615 13.19 12.00 -22.57
N ALA A 616 14.52 11.85 -22.49
CA ALA A 616 15.45 12.65 -23.27
C ALA A 616 15.43 12.26 -24.76
N LEU A 617 15.34 10.97 -25.08
CA LEU A 617 15.21 10.46 -26.44
C LEU A 617 13.90 10.91 -27.10
N ALA A 618 12.78 10.97 -26.37
CA ALA A 618 11.48 11.43 -26.87
C ALA A 618 11.56 12.82 -27.55
N LYS A 619 12.49 13.68 -27.13
CA LYS A 619 12.69 15.02 -27.70
C LYS A 619 13.27 15.01 -29.12
N TYR A 620 13.80 13.87 -29.57
CA TYR A 620 14.40 13.67 -30.89
C TYR A 620 13.46 12.98 -31.89
N GLU A 621 12.15 12.90 -31.60
CA GLU A 621 11.14 12.32 -32.50
C GLU A 621 11.19 12.94 -33.91
N ASN A 622 11.39 14.26 -34.01
CA ASN A 622 11.50 14.98 -35.29
C ASN A 622 12.84 14.75 -36.02
N ASP A 623 13.84 14.13 -35.38
CA ASP A 623 15.17 13.82 -35.93
C ASP A 623 15.41 12.30 -36.03
N TYR A 624 14.34 11.51 -35.99
CA TYR A 624 14.37 10.05 -35.88
C TYR A 624 15.29 9.37 -36.91
N ALA A 625 15.27 9.83 -38.17
CA ALA A 625 16.06 9.26 -39.26
C ALA A 625 17.58 9.41 -39.09
N ASN A 626 18.04 10.35 -38.24
CA ASN A 626 19.45 10.64 -38.00
C ASN A 626 19.98 10.05 -36.67
N LEU A 627 19.16 9.27 -35.96
CA LEU A 627 19.54 8.60 -34.70
C LEU A 627 20.17 7.22 -34.96
N SER A 628 20.99 6.75 -34.02
CA SER A 628 21.50 5.38 -34.05
C SER A 628 20.39 4.35 -33.79
N GLU A 629 20.55 3.12 -34.27
CA GLU A 629 19.54 2.04 -34.15
C GLU A 629 19.00 1.84 -32.70
N PRO A 630 19.83 1.85 -31.64
CA PRO A 630 19.35 1.81 -30.24
C PRO A 630 18.56 3.04 -29.81
N GLU A 631 18.93 4.22 -30.30
CA GLU A 631 18.25 5.48 -29.98
C GLU A 631 16.91 5.58 -30.71
N GLN A 632 16.81 5.10 -31.96
CA GLN A 632 15.55 4.94 -32.68
C GLN A 632 14.58 4.03 -31.92
N PHE A 633 15.07 2.87 -31.45
CA PHE A 633 14.28 1.99 -30.59
C PHE A 633 13.83 2.71 -29.30
N GLY A 634 14.73 3.43 -28.64
CA GLY A 634 14.41 4.21 -27.44
C GLY A 634 13.36 5.31 -27.67
N VAL A 635 13.35 5.96 -28.83
CA VAL A 635 12.28 6.92 -29.21
C VAL A 635 10.93 6.22 -29.28
N VAL A 636 10.81 5.09 -29.99
CA VAL A 636 9.52 4.38 -30.12
C VAL A 636 9.03 3.88 -28.76
N MET A 637 9.94 3.34 -27.94
CA MET A 637 9.64 2.86 -26.59
C MET A 637 9.29 3.98 -25.61
N SER A 638 9.82 5.20 -25.79
CA SER A 638 9.51 6.35 -24.92
C SER A 638 8.01 6.73 -24.91
N SER A 639 7.28 6.36 -25.97
CA SER A 639 5.82 6.56 -26.07
C SER A 639 5.00 5.59 -25.19
N VAL A 640 5.61 4.54 -24.64
CA VAL A 640 4.94 3.56 -23.79
C VAL A 640 4.97 4.04 -22.33
N LYS A 641 3.79 4.39 -21.79
CA LYS A 641 3.65 4.82 -20.39
C LYS A 641 4.01 3.67 -19.44
N ARG A 642 4.78 3.98 -18.40
CA ARG A 642 5.22 3.04 -17.34
C ARG A 642 5.82 1.75 -17.92
N LEU A 643 6.67 1.88 -18.94
CA LEU A 643 7.24 0.75 -19.68
C LEU A 643 7.95 -0.26 -18.77
N HIS A 644 8.79 0.18 -17.83
CA HIS A 644 9.55 -0.72 -16.98
C HIS A 644 8.66 -1.52 -16.01
N PRO A 645 7.72 -0.91 -15.24
CA PRO A 645 6.73 -1.67 -14.47
C PRO A 645 5.89 -2.64 -15.32
N ARG A 646 5.46 -2.21 -16.52
CA ARG A 646 4.67 -3.04 -17.43
C ARG A 646 5.42 -4.30 -17.85
N LEU A 647 6.67 -4.16 -18.30
CA LEU A 647 7.51 -5.29 -18.67
C LEU A 647 7.78 -6.23 -17.48
N SER A 648 8.02 -5.68 -16.29
CA SER A 648 8.18 -6.49 -15.07
C SER A 648 6.93 -7.32 -14.73
N HIS A 649 5.73 -6.76 -14.91
CA HIS A 649 4.47 -7.47 -14.67
C HIS A 649 4.20 -8.55 -15.73
N ILE A 650 4.48 -8.27 -17.00
CA ILE A 650 4.37 -9.27 -18.08
C ILE A 650 5.35 -10.42 -17.81
N LEU A 651 6.59 -10.12 -17.39
CA LEU A 651 7.56 -11.14 -17.02
C LEU A 651 7.08 -12.01 -15.86
N PHE A 652 6.57 -11.38 -14.80
CA PHE A 652 6.02 -12.10 -13.66
C PHE A 652 4.86 -13.01 -14.07
N ARG A 653 3.95 -12.52 -14.94
CA ARG A 653 2.83 -13.29 -15.46
C ARG A 653 3.28 -14.54 -16.21
N LEU A 654 4.31 -14.41 -17.07
CA LEU A 654 4.88 -15.52 -17.83
C LEU A 654 5.57 -16.56 -16.93
N GLN A 655 6.20 -16.13 -15.85
CA GLN A 655 6.97 -17.00 -14.93
C GLN A 655 6.14 -17.59 -13.78
N PHE A 656 4.91 -17.12 -13.58
CA PHE A 656 4.15 -17.42 -12.37
C PHE A 656 3.96 -18.92 -12.12
N GLU A 657 3.50 -19.66 -13.14
CA GLU A 657 3.22 -21.10 -13.01
C GLU A 657 4.50 -21.91 -12.77
N GLU A 658 5.62 -21.52 -13.39
CA GLU A 658 6.91 -22.16 -13.17
C GLU A 658 7.41 -21.90 -11.75
N GLN A 659 7.34 -20.66 -11.26
CA GLN A 659 7.73 -20.31 -9.89
C GLN A 659 6.91 -21.06 -8.85
N VAL A 660 5.59 -21.16 -9.03
CA VAL A 660 4.70 -21.94 -8.16
C VAL A 660 5.08 -23.42 -8.19
N THR A 661 5.38 -23.97 -9.37
CA THR A 661 5.78 -25.36 -9.54
C THR A 661 7.13 -25.64 -8.87
N ASN A 662 8.09 -24.72 -8.98
CA ASN A 662 9.42 -24.82 -8.39
C ASN A 662 9.41 -24.70 -6.86
N LEU A 663 8.52 -23.88 -6.28
CA LEU A 663 8.40 -23.71 -4.82
C LEU A 663 7.69 -24.88 -4.13
N ARG A 664 6.82 -25.59 -4.85
CA ARG A 664 6.03 -26.70 -4.30
C ARG A 664 6.88 -27.82 -3.67
N PRO A 665 7.92 -28.37 -4.31
CA PRO A 665 8.75 -29.40 -3.70
C PRO A 665 9.49 -28.91 -2.45
N ASP A 666 9.93 -27.64 -2.40
CA ASP A 666 10.61 -27.08 -1.24
C ASP A 666 9.68 -27.01 -0.02
N ILE A 667 8.44 -26.56 -0.23
CA ILE A 667 7.40 -26.54 0.82
C ILE A 667 7.11 -27.98 1.30
N LEU A 668 7.00 -28.94 0.39
CA LEU A 668 6.78 -30.34 0.75
C LEU A 668 7.98 -30.94 1.48
N ALA A 669 9.20 -30.59 1.10
CA ALA A 669 10.42 -31.02 1.75
C ALA A 669 10.51 -30.47 3.18
N VAL A 670 10.18 -29.18 3.39
CA VAL A 670 10.12 -28.59 4.74
C VAL A 670 9.05 -29.27 5.59
N ASN A 671 7.84 -29.47 5.05
CA ASN A 671 6.77 -30.17 5.78
C ASN A 671 7.18 -31.59 6.16
N THR A 672 7.80 -32.33 5.23
CA THR A 672 8.27 -33.70 5.47
C THR A 672 9.38 -33.71 6.52
N ALA A 673 10.36 -32.81 6.41
CA ALA A 673 11.44 -32.69 7.39
C ALA A 673 10.92 -32.35 8.79
N CYS A 674 9.97 -31.41 8.90
CA CYS A 674 9.30 -31.08 10.16
C CYS A 674 8.62 -32.30 10.77
N ASP A 675 7.93 -33.10 9.95
CA ASP A 675 7.22 -34.30 10.40
C ASP A 675 8.17 -35.43 10.81
N GLU A 676 9.26 -35.64 10.08
CA GLU A 676 10.32 -36.60 10.43
C GLU A 676 11.02 -36.22 11.73
N VAL A 677 11.39 -34.94 11.89
CA VAL A 677 12.01 -34.41 13.11
C VAL A 677 11.07 -34.59 14.30
N ARG A 678 9.78 -34.27 14.14
CA ARG A 678 8.77 -34.39 15.20
C ARG A 678 8.51 -35.84 15.63
N LYS A 679 8.55 -36.78 14.68
CA LYS A 679 8.26 -38.21 14.93
C LYS A 679 9.51 -39.02 15.28
N SER A 680 10.72 -38.46 15.12
CA SER A 680 11.98 -39.15 15.31
C SER A 680 12.30 -39.42 16.78
N ARG A 681 12.21 -40.69 17.17
CA ARG A 681 12.59 -41.14 18.52
C ARG A 681 14.09 -41.01 18.80
N SER A 682 14.92 -41.24 17.78
CA SER A 682 16.39 -41.12 17.90
C SER A 682 16.81 -39.67 18.08
N PHE A 683 16.18 -38.73 17.37
CA PHE A 683 16.41 -37.30 17.55
C PHE A 683 15.95 -36.84 18.93
N GLY A 684 14.76 -37.26 19.39
CA GLY A 684 14.31 -37.03 20.75
C GLY A 684 15.34 -37.47 21.78
N ARG A 685 15.86 -38.69 21.67
CA ARG A 685 16.90 -39.21 22.57
C ARG A 685 18.20 -38.38 22.56
N LEU A 686 18.60 -37.85 21.41
CA LEU A 686 19.76 -36.95 21.31
C LEU A 686 19.52 -35.66 22.11
N LEU A 687 18.33 -35.07 22.01
CA LEU A 687 17.96 -33.88 22.76
C LEU A 687 18.01 -34.10 24.28
N GLU A 688 17.55 -35.27 24.75
CA GLU A 688 17.64 -35.66 26.17
C GLU A 688 19.10 -35.73 26.64
N LEU A 689 19.99 -36.31 25.84
CA LEU A 689 21.41 -36.40 26.15
C LEU A 689 22.08 -35.02 26.15
N VAL A 690 21.74 -34.14 25.21
CA VAL A 690 22.25 -32.76 25.19
C VAL A 690 21.75 -31.99 26.41
N LEU A 691 20.50 -32.19 26.82
CA LEU A 691 19.94 -31.59 28.05
C LEU A 691 20.71 -32.04 29.28
N LEU A 692 20.98 -33.35 29.41
CA LEU A 692 21.77 -33.89 30.51
C LEU A 692 23.18 -33.31 30.55
N LEU A 693 23.89 -33.34 29.42
CA LEU A 693 25.27 -32.88 29.32
C LEU A 693 25.39 -31.36 29.53
N GLY A 694 24.49 -30.57 28.96
CA GLY A 694 24.49 -29.12 29.16
C GLY A 694 24.19 -28.74 30.61
N ASN A 695 23.31 -29.48 31.31
CA ASN A 695 23.05 -29.28 32.74
C ASN A 695 24.26 -29.66 33.61
N TYR A 696 24.99 -30.71 33.24
CA TYR A 696 26.23 -31.10 33.90
C TYR A 696 27.38 -30.09 33.66
N MET A 697 27.59 -29.66 32.41
CA MET A 697 28.64 -28.71 32.03
C MET A 697 28.41 -27.31 32.60
N ASN A 698 27.15 -26.89 32.72
CA ASN A 698 26.78 -25.59 33.29
C ASN A 698 26.60 -25.61 34.81
N ALA A 699 26.88 -26.72 35.48
CA ALA A 699 26.78 -26.86 36.93
C ALA A 699 27.45 -25.69 37.68
N GLY A 700 26.75 -25.12 38.67
CA GLY A 700 27.20 -23.92 39.39
C GLY A 700 26.97 -22.59 38.67
N SER A 701 26.25 -22.57 37.54
CA SER A 701 25.85 -21.35 36.82
C SER A 701 24.32 -21.19 36.72
N ARG A 702 23.85 -19.98 36.39
CA ARG A 702 22.43 -19.69 36.15
C ARG A 702 21.80 -20.52 35.02
N ASN A 703 22.63 -21.12 34.16
CA ASN A 703 22.21 -21.95 33.02
C ASN A 703 22.11 -23.44 33.35
N ALA A 704 22.46 -23.86 34.56
CA ALA A 704 22.20 -25.21 35.07
C ALA A 704 20.70 -25.43 35.33
N GLN A 705 20.34 -26.69 35.62
CA GLN A 705 18.98 -27.08 36.01
C GLN A 705 17.91 -26.57 35.03
N SER A 706 18.22 -26.67 33.74
CA SER A 706 17.34 -26.31 32.63
C SER A 706 16.38 -27.47 32.34
N TYR A 707 15.12 -27.13 32.07
CA TYR A 707 14.05 -28.11 31.78
C TYR A 707 13.90 -28.37 30.28
N GLY A 708 14.43 -27.48 29.45
CA GLY A 708 14.50 -27.60 28.01
C GLY A 708 15.38 -26.47 27.45
N PHE A 709 15.79 -26.61 26.19
CA PHE A 709 16.58 -25.59 25.49
C PHE A 709 16.04 -25.37 24.08
N ASP A 710 16.26 -24.18 23.55
CA ASP A 710 15.92 -23.83 22.17
C ASP A 710 16.78 -24.64 21.18
N LEU A 711 16.17 -25.25 20.15
CA LEU A 711 16.87 -26.08 19.16
C LEU A 711 18.01 -25.33 18.42
N SER A 712 17.92 -24.01 18.29
CA SER A 712 19.01 -23.17 17.76
C SER A 712 20.31 -23.28 18.59
N SER A 713 20.21 -23.71 19.85
CA SER A 713 21.35 -23.99 20.73
C SER A 713 22.16 -25.19 20.27
N LEU A 714 21.58 -26.12 19.49
CA LEU A 714 22.31 -27.26 18.90
C LEU A 714 23.38 -26.78 17.91
N CYS A 715 23.11 -25.71 17.16
CA CYS A 715 24.09 -25.10 16.25
C CYS A 715 25.29 -24.51 17.02
N LYS A 716 25.07 -24.08 18.27
CA LYS A 716 26.13 -23.54 19.14
C LYS A 716 27.03 -24.64 19.71
N VAL A 717 26.54 -25.89 19.78
CA VAL A 717 27.35 -27.07 20.09
C VAL A 717 28.34 -27.38 18.95
N ARG A 718 28.00 -27.01 17.71
CA ARG A 718 28.84 -27.23 16.51
C ARG A 718 30.01 -26.24 16.38
N GLY A 719 29.84 -24.99 16.83
CA GLY A 719 30.84 -23.93 16.72
C GLY A 719 31.96 -23.99 17.78
N GLU A 720 31.86 -24.89 18.74
CA GLU A 720 32.95 -25.22 19.65
C GLU A 720 33.71 -26.43 19.09
N SER A 721 34.72 -26.19 18.27
CA SER A 721 35.56 -27.18 17.57
C SER A 721 35.69 -28.53 18.30
N LEU A 722 34.88 -29.50 17.89
CA LEU A 722 35.18 -30.92 18.01
C LEU A 722 36.01 -31.32 16.79
N THR A 723 37.28 -30.91 16.75
CA THR A 723 38.28 -31.73 16.07
C THR A 723 38.48 -32.94 16.97
N LEU A 724 37.76 -34.02 16.70
CA LEU A 724 38.22 -35.34 17.13
C LEU A 724 39.52 -35.63 16.36
N PRO A 725 40.55 -36.22 16.97
CA PRO A 725 41.70 -36.72 16.24
C PRO A 725 41.30 -37.77 15.19
#